data_AF-A0A1I6XGA2-F1
#
_entry.id   AF-A0A1I6XGA2-F1
#
_cell.length_a   1.000
_cell.length_b   1.000
_cell.length_c   1.000
_cell.angle_alpha   90.00
_cell.angle_beta   90.00
_cell.angle_gamma   90.00
#
_symmetry.space_group_name_H-M   'P 1'
#
loop_
_entity.id
_entity.type
_entity.pdbx_description
1 polymer ?
#
loop_
_entity_poly.entity_id
_entity_poly.type
_entity_poly.pdbx_seq_one_letter_code
_entity_poly.pdbx_strand_id
1 'polypeptide(L)'
;MQHPLLELNDSACSALVDACTDRDPKYIDDDLSCVKAIAQAAINVELFTIPLYMTALYSVQGTHQINSKGSKLYEGRWWPGSGPAADPDTTNKQVFNKVYSVFIEEMLHLQLASNMANLIGVKPCFTSSALQNNEFGWTCYRHGNTMIPHILDFNDWIDHPVLCSYDPDLMNLKGMQVILRAMNKDQAKLFMAIEETVELAKLNLENSEVPIPDPQPDGEKTRPKYFEPAPFDWFKASMTEADLPLFGSIGHMYLCYWSYLEITYSDGTSLLGRLLGLQRDRFNKPVQTASQYPMIDMNLEELDSLKLKLINNINAITDQGEGGDVVQDIVRVWGFKPWAYTLAKGSENPLGCVKEKFQPNKEALVQDYPHYDDQGKQLPTLSGIARARSDAADKDHFELFSEVLQLVQKPDYMTWDTWHEKHIWKPDMLGTNGAPNVPCVEDIATALNNLKDNPNSYQILSQAAVGTIKGITTVLNSYWNNSDNTEFPSPAMDGSGDRVSICWAVTGKVPDLVSGIASQKEHVLYHACQGMALNGSDAETCASVLAYHSCKGSNECKTQGGCGFVQSASGGGSCGGSVAKGLKSAPADNKCGGFGGCAVPISASQLYPKQDDDCYEMQLYKFGPAPEHTSEPLKQHLPYSEGDTVYGIAWQAYCHAKGLDPEANKAPKANDLRLAMPPST
;
A
#
# COMPACT_ATOMS: atom_id res chain seq x y z
N MET A 1 -22.14 -6.35 -22.93
CA MET A 1 -22.45 -7.11 -24.16
C MET A 1 -22.05 -8.56 -23.88
N GLN A 2 -22.94 -9.55 -23.96
CA GLN A 2 -22.61 -10.94 -23.59
C GLN A 2 -21.57 -11.53 -24.55
N HIS A 3 -20.42 -11.95 -23.99
CA HIS A 3 -19.32 -12.58 -24.71
C HIS A 3 -19.65 -14.06 -25.02
N PRO A 4 -19.64 -14.51 -26.29
CA PRO A 4 -20.09 -15.86 -26.66
C PRO A 4 -18.97 -16.91 -26.70
N LEU A 5 -17.84 -16.70 -26.02
CA LEU A 5 -16.68 -17.60 -26.10
C LEU A 5 -16.11 -17.83 -24.70
N LEU A 6 -16.21 -19.09 -24.25
CA LEU A 6 -15.77 -19.63 -22.95
C LEU A 6 -16.79 -19.54 -21.81
N GLU A 7 -18.01 -20.04 -22.03
CA GLU A 7 -18.77 -20.57 -20.90
C GLU A 7 -18.03 -21.78 -20.32
N LEU A 8 -17.78 -21.80 -19.01
CA LEU A 8 -17.56 -23.05 -18.27
C LEU A 8 -18.73 -23.97 -18.63
N ASN A 9 -18.48 -25.01 -19.43
CA ASN A 9 -19.51 -25.97 -19.78
C ASN A 9 -19.86 -26.80 -18.54
N ASP A 10 -21.10 -27.30 -18.45
CA ASP A 10 -21.59 -28.05 -17.28
C ASP A 10 -20.69 -29.22 -16.87
N SER A 11 -19.95 -29.81 -17.84
CA SER A 11 -19.01 -30.89 -17.60
C SER A 11 -17.76 -30.45 -16.82
N ALA A 12 -17.22 -29.25 -17.09
CA ALA A 12 -16.08 -28.70 -16.38
C ALA A 12 -16.45 -28.28 -14.94
N CYS A 13 -17.64 -27.68 -14.77
CA CYS A 13 -18.19 -27.39 -13.44
C CYS A 13 -18.37 -28.68 -12.62
N SER A 14 -18.92 -29.74 -13.22
CA SER A 14 -19.10 -31.04 -12.55
C SER A 14 -17.77 -31.63 -12.12
N ALA A 15 -16.76 -31.65 -13.00
CA ALA A 15 -15.44 -32.20 -12.68
C ALA A 15 -14.75 -31.45 -11.51
N LEU A 16 -14.88 -30.13 -11.47
CA LEU A 16 -14.36 -29.31 -10.37
C LEU A 16 -15.08 -29.61 -9.04
N VAL A 17 -16.40 -29.73 -9.07
CA VAL A 17 -17.19 -30.13 -7.89
C VAL A 17 -16.75 -31.51 -7.41
N ASP A 18 -16.65 -32.48 -8.31
CA ASP A 18 -16.25 -33.84 -8.00
C ASP A 18 -14.85 -33.89 -7.37
N ALA A 19 -13.89 -33.09 -7.86
CA ALA A 19 -12.52 -33.02 -7.32
C ALA A 19 -12.43 -32.43 -5.90
N CYS A 20 -13.40 -31.60 -5.52
CA CYS A 20 -13.47 -30.96 -4.21
C CYS A 20 -14.41 -31.68 -3.23
N THR A 21 -15.24 -32.62 -3.68
CA THR A 21 -16.13 -33.41 -2.83
C THR A 21 -15.60 -34.83 -2.61
N ASP A 22 -15.78 -35.39 -1.42
CA ASP A 22 -15.32 -36.75 -1.10
C ASP A 22 -13.79 -36.95 -1.35
N ARG A 23 -13.01 -35.87 -1.22
CA ARG A 23 -11.56 -35.89 -1.47
C ARG A 23 -10.85 -36.82 -0.48
N ASP A 24 -9.81 -37.52 -0.94
CA ASP A 24 -9.03 -38.45 -0.11
C ASP A 24 -8.33 -37.69 1.04
N PRO A 25 -8.55 -38.06 2.32
CA PRO A 25 -7.93 -37.44 3.49
C PRO A 25 -6.40 -37.39 3.45
N LYS A 26 -5.72 -38.21 2.63
CA LYS A 26 -4.26 -38.12 2.47
C LYS A 26 -3.78 -36.75 1.98
N TYR A 27 -4.66 -35.97 1.32
CA TYR A 27 -4.33 -34.65 0.79
C TYR A 27 -4.54 -33.51 1.79
N ILE A 28 -5.04 -33.78 3.01
CA ILE A 28 -5.38 -32.72 3.97
C ILE A 28 -4.21 -31.74 4.21
N ASP A 29 -3.00 -32.25 4.47
CA ASP A 29 -1.86 -31.39 4.77
C ASP A 29 -1.38 -30.61 3.52
N ASP A 30 -1.46 -31.23 2.35
CA ASP A 30 -1.13 -30.62 1.06
C ASP A 30 -2.11 -29.48 0.73
N ASP A 31 -3.42 -29.74 0.87
CA ASP A 31 -4.48 -28.76 0.62
C ASP A 31 -4.45 -27.60 1.64
N LEU A 32 -4.15 -27.91 2.92
CA LEU A 32 -3.95 -26.90 3.97
C LEU A 32 -2.77 -26.00 3.67
N SER A 33 -1.68 -26.54 3.14
CA SER A 33 -0.54 -25.70 2.74
C SER A 33 -0.89 -24.87 1.51
N CYS A 34 -1.52 -25.48 0.50
CA CYS A 34 -1.84 -24.80 -0.74
C CYS A 34 -2.82 -23.62 -0.55
N VAL A 35 -3.91 -23.81 0.19
CA VAL A 35 -4.88 -22.71 0.44
C VAL A 35 -4.25 -21.55 1.21
N LYS A 36 -3.28 -21.83 2.09
CA LYS A 36 -2.53 -20.80 2.82
C LYS A 36 -1.53 -20.08 1.92
N ALA A 37 -0.89 -20.82 1.02
CA ALA A 37 -0.02 -20.27 -0.02
C ALA A 37 -0.81 -19.33 -0.95
N ILE A 38 -2.01 -19.75 -1.41
CA ILE A 38 -2.90 -18.91 -2.25
C ILE A 38 -3.33 -17.65 -1.49
N ALA A 39 -3.65 -17.76 -0.19
CA ALA A 39 -3.99 -16.58 0.61
C ALA A 39 -2.84 -15.56 0.70
N GLN A 40 -1.59 -16.03 0.82
CA GLN A 40 -0.41 -15.17 0.79
C GLN A 40 -0.12 -14.64 -0.62
N ALA A 41 -0.38 -15.41 -1.68
CA ALA A 41 -0.28 -14.96 -3.06
C ALA A 41 -1.26 -13.81 -3.36
N ALA A 42 -2.50 -13.90 -2.88
CA ALA A 42 -3.48 -12.82 -2.97
C ALA A 42 -2.95 -11.53 -2.34
N ILE A 43 -2.44 -11.59 -1.10
CA ILE A 43 -1.79 -10.45 -0.45
C ILE A 43 -0.61 -9.90 -1.27
N ASN A 44 0.19 -10.79 -1.87
CA ASN A 44 1.35 -10.38 -2.66
C ASN A 44 0.93 -9.62 -3.94
N VAL A 45 -0.16 -10.03 -4.59
CA VAL A 45 -0.68 -9.37 -5.80
C VAL A 45 -1.21 -7.98 -5.45
N GLU A 46 -2.10 -7.85 -4.46
CA GLU A 46 -2.64 -6.55 -4.04
C GLU A 46 -1.54 -5.61 -3.50
N LEU A 47 -0.50 -6.16 -2.87
CA LEU A 47 0.62 -5.35 -2.40
C LEU A 47 1.56 -4.92 -3.55
N PHE A 48 1.65 -5.73 -4.60
CA PHE A 48 2.47 -5.42 -5.78
C PHE A 48 1.87 -4.28 -6.61
N THR A 49 0.55 -4.18 -6.73
CA THR A 49 -0.08 -3.07 -7.49
C THR A 49 0.14 -1.72 -6.81
N ILE A 50 0.17 -1.65 -5.47
CA ILE A 50 0.27 -0.39 -4.70
C ILE A 50 1.52 0.46 -5.07
N PRO A 51 2.79 0.00 -4.94
CA PRO A 51 3.95 0.80 -5.32
C PRO A 51 4.03 1.06 -6.82
N LEU A 52 3.53 0.14 -7.64
CA LEU A 52 3.50 0.25 -9.09
C LEU A 52 2.58 1.42 -9.51
N TYR A 53 1.36 1.45 -9.00
CA TYR A 53 0.34 2.46 -9.30
C TYR A 53 0.72 3.79 -8.67
N MET A 54 1.20 3.78 -7.43
CA MET A 54 1.71 4.97 -6.74
C MET A 54 2.85 5.65 -7.53
N THR A 55 3.82 4.88 -8.03
CA THR A 55 4.97 5.45 -8.74
C THR A 55 4.53 6.11 -10.05
N ALA A 56 3.60 5.49 -10.78
CA ALA A 56 3.04 6.08 -11.99
C ALA A 56 2.16 7.31 -11.68
N LEU A 57 1.26 7.20 -10.70
CA LEU A 57 0.39 8.29 -10.23
C LEU A 57 1.17 9.58 -9.95
N TYR A 58 2.22 9.48 -9.14
CA TYR A 58 3.02 10.65 -8.75
C TYR A 58 4.02 11.13 -9.82
N SER A 59 4.14 10.42 -10.94
CA SER A 59 4.87 10.93 -12.12
C SER A 59 4.08 11.99 -12.89
N VAL A 60 2.75 12.06 -12.71
CA VAL A 60 1.89 13.06 -13.36
C VAL A 60 2.28 14.44 -12.87
N GLN A 61 2.66 15.32 -13.80
CA GLN A 61 3.16 16.65 -13.47
C GLN A 61 2.06 17.51 -12.83
N GLY A 62 2.40 18.21 -11.75
CA GLY A 62 1.49 19.16 -11.13
C GLY A 62 1.96 19.63 -9.76
N THR A 63 1.13 20.43 -9.12
CA THR A 63 1.35 20.93 -7.76
C THR A 63 0.05 20.82 -7.00
N HIS A 64 0.15 20.65 -5.68
CA HIS A 64 -0.99 20.68 -4.79
C HIS A 64 -0.82 21.78 -3.75
N GLN A 65 -1.95 22.24 -3.23
CA GLN A 65 -1.97 23.21 -2.15
C GLN A 65 -1.98 22.49 -0.80
N ILE A 66 -1.28 23.07 0.16
CA ILE A 66 -1.30 22.60 1.54
C ILE A 66 -2.32 23.43 2.31
N ASN A 67 -3.41 22.80 2.74
CA ASN A 67 -4.46 23.45 3.51
C ASN A 67 -5.03 22.50 4.57
N SER A 68 -5.61 23.07 5.62
CA SER A 68 -6.32 22.32 6.66
C SER A 68 -7.33 23.21 7.38
N LYS A 69 -8.26 22.58 8.11
CA LYS A 69 -9.36 23.26 8.80
C LYS A 69 -8.85 24.37 9.71
N GLY A 70 -9.22 25.61 9.40
CA GLY A 70 -8.92 26.78 10.24
C GLY A 70 -7.43 27.15 10.34
N SER A 71 -6.56 26.57 9.51
CA SER A 71 -5.13 26.86 9.49
C SER A 71 -4.77 27.82 8.37
N LYS A 72 -3.88 28.77 8.67
CA LYS A 72 -3.23 29.67 7.69
C LYS A 72 -1.72 29.47 7.63
N LEU A 73 -1.21 28.40 8.23
CA LEU A 73 0.23 28.14 8.35
C LEU A 73 0.94 28.09 6.98
N TYR A 74 0.20 27.75 5.92
CA TYR A 74 0.71 27.62 4.55
C TYR A 74 -0.08 28.46 3.54
N GLU A 75 -0.66 29.59 3.97
CA GLU A 75 -1.48 30.46 3.11
C GLU A 75 -0.73 30.82 1.80
N GLY A 76 -1.40 30.57 0.67
CA GLY A 76 -0.87 30.83 -0.66
C GLY A 76 0.28 29.94 -1.13
N ARG A 77 0.59 28.83 -0.43
CA ARG A 77 1.69 27.92 -0.79
C ARG A 77 1.23 26.73 -1.63
N TRP A 78 2.06 26.36 -2.60
CA TRP A 78 1.90 25.19 -3.44
C TRP A 78 3.19 24.37 -3.41
N TRP A 79 3.05 23.05 -3.45
CA TRP A 79 4.19 22.14 -3.39
C TRP A 79 4.30 21.27 -4.65
N PRO A 80 5.52 20.92 -5.09
CA PRO A 80 5.75 19.93 -6.13
C PRO A 80 5.03 18.62 -5.86
N GLY A 81 4.32 18.12 -6.87
CA GLY A 81 3.55 16.89 -6.81
C GLY A 81 2.07 17.13 -7.03
N SER A 82 1.46 16.39 -7.95
CA SER A 82 0.02 16.42 -8.12
C SER A 82 -0.69 15.84 -6.89
N GLY A 83 -1.88 16.36 -6.61
CA GLY A 83 -2.80 15.79 -5.65
C GLY A 83 -4.20 15.69 -6.26
N PRO A 84 -5.14 14.97 -5.63
CA PRO A 84 -6.50 14.87 -6.12
C PRO A 84 -7.13 16.26 -6.26
N ALA A 85 -7.79 16.52 -7.39
CA ALA A 85 -8.37 17.82 -7.71
C ALA A 85 -9.89 17.82 -7.53
N ALA A 86 -10.41 18.82 -6.82
CA ALA A 86 -11.86 19.04 -6.67
C ALA A 86 -12.53 19.38 -8.01
N ASP A 87 -11.77 20.04 -8.90
CA ASP A 87 -12.15 20.39 -10.26
C ASP A 87 -11.03 19.93 -11.24
N PRO A 88 -11.17 18.74 -11.85
CA PRO A 88 -10.18 18.18 -12.77
C PRO A 88 -10.30 18.78 -14.18
N ASP A 89 -10.06 20.08 -14.29
CA ASP A 89 -10.18 20.90 -15.50
C ASP A 89 -9.07 20.69 -16.56
N THR A 90 -7.99 19.99 -16.19
CA THR A 90 -6.85 19.67 -17.08
C THR A 90 -6.70 18.17 -17.24
N THR A 91 -6.08 17.73 -18.35
CA THR A 91 -5.81 16.31 -18.60
C THR A 91 -4.99 15.67 -17.48
N ASN A 92 -3.97 16.36 -16.94
CA ASN A 92 -3.19 15.86 -15.81
C ASN A 92 -4.04 15.61 -14.55
N LYS A 93 -4.94 16.53 -14.18
CA LYS A 93 -5.84 16.34 -13.03
C LYS A 93 -6.84 15.22 -13.27
N GLN A 94 -7.32 15.03 -14.50
CA GLN A 94 -8.22 13.92 -14.85
C GLN A 94 -7.50 12.57 -14.71
N VAL A 95 -6.28 12.46 -15.24
CA VAL A 95 -5.45 11.26 -15.07
C VAL A 95 -5.17 11.00 -13.60
N PHE A 96 -4.73 12.02 -12.85
CA PHE A 96 -4.40 11.87 -11.44
C PHE A 96 -5.60 11.40 -10.61
N ASN A 97 -6.78 12.00 -10.78
CA ASN A 97 -7.97 11.58 -10.02
C ASN A 97 -8.35 10.12 -10.28
N LYS A 98 -8.27 9.65 -11.53
CA LYS A 98 -8.61 8.26 -11.91
C LYS A 98 -7.62 7.25 -11.36
N VAL A 99 -6.31 7.50 -11.52
CA VAL A 99 -5.30 6.60 -11.00
C VAL A 99 -5.29 6.62 -9.46
N TYR A 100 -5.59 7.78 -8.84
CA TYR A 100 -5.72 7.91 -7.39
C TYR A 100 -6.88 7.08 -6.82
N SER A 101 -8.05 7.04 -7.48
CA SER A 101 -9.17 6.23 -7.00
C SER A 101 -8.82 4.75 -6.97
N VAL A 102 -8.24 4.24 -8.06
CA VAL A 102 -7.77 2.85 -8.15
C VAL A 102 -6.72 2.56 -7.06
N PHE A 103 -5.72 3.42 -6.92
CA PHE A 103 -4.68 3.27 -5.88
C PHE A 103 -5.24 3.16 -4.45
N ILE A 104 -6.32 3.88 -4.12
CA ILE A 104 -6.98 3.78 -2.81
C ILE A 104 -7.78 2.48 -2.69
N GLU A 105 -8.38 2.00 -3.78
CA GLU A 105 -9.11 0.73 -3.81
C GLU A 105 -8.17 -0.47 -3.68
N GLU A 106 -6.97 -0.44 -4.26
CA GLU A 106 -5.93 -1.45 -4.04
C GLU A 106 -5.54 -1.58 -2.56
N MET A 107 -5.53 -0.48 -1.80
CA MET A 107 -5.31 -0.53 -0.34
C MET A 107 -6.46 -1.23 0.39
N LEU A 108 -7.70 -1.04 -0.07
CA LEU A 108 -8.86 -1.75 0.44
C LEU A 108 -8.74 -3.25 0.09
N HIS A 109 -8.34 -3.60 -1.13
CA HIS A 109 -8.17 -4.99 -1.56
C HIS A 109 -7.12 -5.70 -0.71
N LEU A 110 -5.97 -5.06 -0.49
CA LEU A 110 -4.92 -5.57 0.40
C LEU A 110 -5.46 -5.83 1.82
N GLN A 111 -6.28 -4.93 2.35
CA GLN A 111 -6.94 -5.12 3.66
C GLN A 111 -7.93 -6.29 3.63
N LEU A 112 -8.74 -6.43 2.58
CA LEU A 112 -9.72 -7.52 2.44
C LEU A 112 -9.02 -8.89 2.29
N ALA A 113 -8.00 -8.99 1.45
CA ALA A 113 -7.17 -10.19 1.29
C ALA A 113 -6.47 -10.57 2.61
N SER A 114 -5.93 -9.58 3.33
CA SER A 114 -5.31 -9.79 4.64
C SER A 114 -6.30 -10.30 5.70
N ASN A 115 -7.52 -9.75 5.71
CA ASN A 115 -8.60 -10.23 6.57
C ASN A 115 -8.98 -11.68 6.28
N MET A 116 -9.09 -12.04 4.99
CA MET A 116 -9.39 -13.41 4.58
C MET A 116 -8.29 -14.38 5.02
N ALA A 117 -7.03 -14.02 4.78
CA ALA A 117 -5.87 -14.79 5.21
C ALA A 117 -5.88 -15.00 6.74
N ASN A 118 -6.06 -13.93 7.53
CA ASN A 118 -6.12 -14.00 8.99
C ASN A 118 -7.24 -14.93 9.49
N LEU A 119 -8.42 -14.83 8.87
CA LEU A 119 -9.59 -15.62 9.22
C LEU A 119 -9.39 -17.13 9.03
N ILE A 120 -8.56 -17.53 8.07
CA ILE A 120 -8.19 -18.93 7.83
C ILE A 120 -6.87 -19.32 8.51
N GLY A 121 -6.38 -18.52 9.46
CA GLY A 121 -5.21 -18.82 10.27
C GLY A 121 -3.86 -18.55 9.59
N VAL A 122 -3.83 -17.78 8.49
CA VAL A 122 -2.61 -17.27 7.87
C VAL A 122 -2.26 -15.92 8.47
N LYS A 123 -0.99 -15.70 8.78
CA LYS A 123 -0.49 -14.39 9.16
C LYS A 123 0.07 -13.70 7.91
N PRO A 124 -0.58 -12.65 7.40
CA PRO A 124 -0.09 -11.90 6.24
C PRO A 124 1.37 -11.48 6.39
N CYS A 125 2.17 -11.69 5.34
CA CYS A 125 3.54 -11.20 5.21
C CYS A 125 3.63 -10.15 4.09
N PHE A 126 3.91 -8.90 4.43
CA PHE A 126 4.04 -7.77 3.48
C PHE A 126 5.50 -7.54 3.04
N THR A 127 6.40 -8.42 3.46
CA THR A 127 7.83 -8.43 3.11
C THR A 127 8.21 -9.79 2.55
N SER A 128 7.28 -10.46 1.84
CA SER A 128 7.53 -11.77 1.22
C SER A 128 8.65 -11.68 0.19
N SER A 129 9.46 -12.75 0.12
CA SER A 129 10.51 -12.90 -0.89
C SER A 129 9.98 -12.99 -2.32
N ALA A 130 8.67 -13.19 -2.51
CA ALA A 130 8.02 -13.12 -3.81
C ALA A 130 8.09 -11.70 -4.42
N LEU A 131 8.15 -10.66 -3.58
CA LEU A 131 8.15 -9.26 -4.03
C LEU A 131 9.49 -8.57 -3.76
N GLN A 132 10.10 -8.83 -2.60
CA GLN A 132 11.22 -8.07 -2.08
C GLN A 132 12.40 -8.94 -1.66
N ASN A 133 13.62 -8.40 -1.71
CA ASN A 133 14.79 -9.03 -1.12
C ASN A 133 14.93 -8.67 0.38
N ASN A 134 15.96 -9.21 1.06
CA ASN A 134 16.24 -8.96 2.48
C ASN A 134 16.62 -7.50 2.80
N GLU A 135 16.90 -6.69 1.79
CA GLU A 135 17.17 -5.24 1.89
C GLU A 135 15.93 -4.42 1.50
N PHE A 136 14.75 -5.04 1.44
CA PHE A 136 13.47 -4.41 1.07
C PHE A 136 13.45 -3.83 -0.36
N GLY A 137 14.36 -4.29 -1.22
CA GLY A 137 14.39 -3.97 -2.64
C GLY A 137 13.37 -4.78 -3.40
N TRP A 138 12.49 -4.12 -4.15
CA TRP A 138 11.36 -4.72 -4.87
C TRP A 138 11.85 -5.42 -6.15
N THR A 139 12.26 -6.67 -6.02
CA THR A 139 12.82 -7.47 -7.12
C THR A 139 11.82 -7.76 -8.23
N CYS A 140 10.52 -7.73 -7.93
CA CYS A 140 9.45 -7.86 -8.91
C CYS A 140 9.41 -6.70 -9.94
N TYR A 141 10.05 -5.55 -9.67
CA TYR A 141 10.18 -4.46 -10.65
C TYR A 141 11.54 -4.37 -11.33
N ARG A 142 12.40 -5.39 -11.19
CA ARG A 142 13.73 -5.38 -11.80
C ARG A 142 13.61 -5.29 -13.33
N HIS A 143 14.46 -4.49 -13.95
CA HIS A 143 14.59 -4.45 -15.41
C HIS A 143 14.72 -5.84 -16.03
N GLY A 144 13.93 -6.07 -17.08
CA GLY A 144 13.85 -7.36 -17.76
C GLY A 144 12.86 -8.35 -17.12
N ASN A 145 12.27 -8.06 -15.96
CA ASN A 145 11.18 -8.87 -15.44
C ASN A 145 9.92 -8.68 -16.28
N THR A 146 9.29 -9.78 -16.68
CA THR A 146 8.03 -9.83 -17.46
C THR A 146 6.91 -10.50 -16.67
N MET A 147 7.17 -10.92 -15.43
CA MET A 147 6.21 -11.64 -14.60
C MET A 147 5.43 -10.68 -13.70
N ILE A 148 4.10 -10.74 -13.77
CA ILE A 148 3.21 -10.28 -12.70
C ILE A 148 3.23 -11.39 -11.65
N PRO A 149 3.64 -11.12 -10.39
CA PRO A 149 3.78 -12.14 -9.37
C PRO A 149 2.53 -13.03 -9.26
N HIS A 150 2.71 -14.35 -9.30
CA HIS A 150 1.63 -15.37 -9.25
C HIS A 150 0.62 -15.35 -10.40
N ILE A 151 0.52 -14.30 -11.20
CA ILE A 151 -0.54 -14.16 -12.20
C ILE A 151 -0.08 -14.65 -13.57
N LEU A 152 0.86 -13.97 -14.21
CA LEU A 152 1.27 -14.28 -15.58
C LEU A 152 2.70 -13.87 -15.91
N ASP A 153 3.22 -14.37 -17.03
CA ASP A 153 4.47 -13.91 -17.64
C ASP A 153 4.15 -13.38 -19.04
N PHE A 154 4.45 -12.10 -19.30
CA PHE A 154 4.21 -11.48 -20.59
C PHE A 154 4.98 -12.11 -21.75
N ASN A 155 5.98 -12.97 -21.51
CA ASN A 155 6.58 -13.77 -22.59
C ASN A 155 5.58 -14.74 -23.24
N ASP A 156 4.56 -15.15 -22.49
CA ASP A 156 3.50 -16.06 -22.94
C ASP A 156 2.31 -15.30 -23.53
N TRP A 157 2.37 -13.97 -23.61
CA TRP A 157 1.31 -13.19 -24.26
C TRP A 157 1.22 -13.52 -25.76
N ILE A 158 0.00 -13.67 -26.25
CA ILE A 158 -0.36 -13.92 -27.64
C ILE A 158 -1.41 -12.91 -28.12
N ASP A 159 -1.26 -12.42 -29.34
CA ASP A 159 -2.23 -11.51 -29.95
C ASP A 159 -3.36 -12.32 -30.60
N HIS A 160 -4.49 -12.43 -29.91
CA HIS A 160 -5.64 -13.16 -30.43
C HIS A 160 -6.50 -12.29 -31.37
N PRO A 161 -6.91 -12.77 -32.56
CA PRO A 161 -7.68 -11.99 -33.53
C PRO A 161 -9.01 -11.41 -33.00
N VAL A 162 -9.62 -12.07 -32.00
CA VAL A 162 -10.83 -11.58 -31.34
C VAL A 162 -10.53 -10.31 -30.55
N LEU A 163 -9.38 -10.24 -29.85
CA LEU A 163 -8.99 -9.04 -29.11
C LEU A 163 -8.63 -7.87 -30.03
N CYS A 164 -8.01 -8.11 -31.19
CA CYS A 164 -7.81 -7.06 -32.20
C CYS A 164 -9.11 -6.28 -32.52
N SER A 165 -10.26 -6.92 -32.36
CA SER A 165 -11.57 -6.33 -32.63
C SER A 165 -12.26 -5.76 -31.38
N TYR A 166 -11.89 -6.24 -30.18
CA TYR A 166 -12.55 -5.90 -28.91
C TYR A 166 -11.77 -4.84 -28.13
N ASP A 167 -10.47 -5.06 -27.93
CA ASP A 167 -9.55 -4.12 -27.28
C ASP A 167 -8.19 -4.14 -27.99
N PRO A 168 -8.02 -3.32 -29.06
CA PRO A 168 -6.77 -3.26 -29.81
C PRO A 168 -5.61 -2.69 -28.98
N ASP A 169 -5.88 -2.04 -27.85
CA ASP A 169 -4.85 -1.49 -26.99
C ASP A 169 -4.12 -2.57 -26.18
N LEU A 170 -4.71 -3.75 -25.99
CA LEU A 170 -4.07 -4.93 -25.39
C LEU A 170 -3.32 -5.81 -26.40
N MET A 171 -3.10 -5.32 -27.62
CA MET A 171 -2.27 -6.01 -28.61
C MET A 171 -0.78 -5.67 -28.44
N ASN A 172 0.06 -6.64 -28.81
CA ASN A 172 1.52 -6.61 -28.81
C ASN A 172 2.14 -6.42 -27.42
N LEU A 173 1.57 -7.05 -26.37
CA LEU A 173 2.15 -7.00 -25.02
C LEU A 173 3.19 -8.10 -24.76
N LYS A 174 3.52 -8.93 -25.76
CA LYS A 174 4.54 -9.98 -25.62
C LYS A 174 5.89 -9.40 -25.21
N GLY A 175 6.41 -9.87 -24.07
CA GLY A 175 7.65 -9.37 -23.47
C GLY A 175 7.52 -8.01 -22.78
N MET A 176 6.29 -7.53 -22.52
CA MET A 176 6.05 -6.35 -21.70
C MET A 176 6.74 -6.51 -20.34
N GLN A 177 7.55 -5.53 -19.98
CA GLN A 177 8.25 -5.56 -18.71
C GLN A 177 7.39 -4.98 -17.59
N VAL A 178 7.38 -5.69 -16.48
CA VAL A 178 6.80 -5.31 -15.20
C VAL A 178 7.84 -4.48 -14.45
N ILE A 179 7.87 -3.18 -14.73
CA ILE A 179 8.80 -2.22 -14.10
C ILE A 179 8.07 -0.93 -13.75
N LEU A 180 8.66 -0.17 -12.83
CA LEU A 180 8.17 1.16 -12.51
C LEU A 180 8.48 2.13 -13.65
N ARG A 181 7.50 2.95 -14.05
CA ARG A 181 7.64 4.00 -15.07
C ARG A 181 6.78 5.20 -14.73
N ALA A 182 6.96 6.28 -15.49
CA ALA A 182 5.98 7.35 -15.55
C ALA A 182 4.64 6.82 -16.12
N MET A 183 3.54 7.50 -15.81
CA MET A 183 2.19 7.18 -16.27
C MET A 183 2.05 7.50 -17.77
N ASN A 184 2.60 6.64 -18.61
CA ASN A 184 2.57 6.76 -20.06
C ASN A 184 1.71 5.65 -20.68
N LYS A 185 1.69 5.58 -22.01
CA LYS A 185 0.93 4.57 -22.76
C LYS A 185 1.26 3.13 -22.34
N ASP A 186 2.55 2.80 -22.23
CA ASP A 186 2.97 1.44 -21.89
C ASP A 186 2.59 1.09 -20.45
N GLN A 187 2.67 2.06 -19.53
CA GLN A 187 2.26 1.88 -18.15
C GLN A 187 0.74 1.71 -18.02
N ALA A 188 -0.05 2.47 -18.77
CA ALA A 188 -1.51 2.31 -18.80
C ALA A 188 -1.91 0.92 -19.34
N LYS A 189 -1.24 0.44 -20.39
CA LYS A 189 -1.45 -0.91 -20.92
C LYS A 189 -1.07 -2.01 -19.93
N LEU A 190 0.05 -1.84 -19.22
CA LEU A 190 0.42 -2.76 -18.14
C LEU A 190 -0.68 -2.81 -17.07
N PHE A 191 -1.26 -1.68 -16.70
CA PHE A 191 -2.34 -1.63 -15.71
C PHE A 191 -3.60 -2.31 -16.24
N MET A 192 -4.02 -2.02 -17.46
CA MET A 192 -5.15 -2.73 -18.09
C MET A 192 -4.92 -4.26 -18.14
N ALA A 193 -3.70 -4.72 -18.40
CA ALA A 193 -3.38 -6.15 -18.42
C ALA A 193 -3.35 -6.81 -17.03
N ILE A 194 -3.08 -6.04 -15.97
CA ILE A 194 -3.20 -6.51 -14.58
C ILE A 194 -4.67 -6.72 -14.23
N GLU A 195 -5.53 -5.78 -14.60
CA GLU A 195 -6.97 -5.76 -14.28
C GLU A 195 -7.86 -6.48 -15.32
N GLU A 196 -7.25 -7.26 -16.23
CA GLU A 196 -7.98 -7.94 -17.30
C GLU A 196 -8.84 -9.11 -16.77
N THR A 197 -10.01 -9.33 -17.39
CA THR A 197 -10.92 -10.44 -17.04
C THR A 197 -10.30 -11.81 -17.31
N VAL A 198 -10.80 -12.84 -16.60
CA VAL A 198 -10.43 -14.25 -16.84
C VAL A 198 -10.64 -14.66 -18.31
N GLU A 199 -11.74 -14.24 -18.91
CA GLU A 199 -12.13 -14.59 -20.29
C GLU A 199 -11.15 -14.04 -21.32
N LEU A 200 -10.75 -12.77 -21.16
CA LEU A 200 -9.80 -12.15 -22.08
C LEU A 200 -8.38 -12.71 -21.85
N ALA A 201 -7.98 -12.92 -20.59
CA ALA A 201 -6.69 -13.52 -20.27
C ALA A 201 -6.53 -14.92 -20.88
N LYS A 202 -7.59 -15.75 -20.91
CA LYS A 202 -7.59 -17.07 -21.58
C LYS A 202 -7.34 -17.00 -23.09
N LEU A 203 -7.68 -15.88 -23.72
CA LEU A 203 -7.42 -15.65 -25.14
C LEU A 203 -5.99 -15.12 -25.38
N ASN A 204 -5.46 -14.36 -24.43
CA ASN A 204 -4.18 -13.65 -24.55
C ASN A 204 -2.97 -14.42 -24.04
N LEU A 205 -3.14 -15.60 -23.45
CA LEU A 205 -2.03 -16.37 -22.89
C LEU A 205 -1.82 -17.71 -23.59
N GLU A 206 -0.57 -18.00 -23.95
CA GLU A 206 -0.13 -19.32 -24.38
C GLU A 206 -0.15 -20.29 -23.18
N ASN A 207 -1.24 -21.06 -23.07
CA ASN A 207 -1.42 -22.01 -21.99
C ASN A 207 -0.84 -23.40 -22.32
N SER A 208 0.48 -23.48 -22.44
CA SER A 208 1.20 -24.73 -22.70
C SER A 208 1.23 -25.67 -21.48
N GLU A 209 1.38 -26.97 -21.72
CA GLU A 209 1.69 -27.95 -20.68
C GLU A 209 3.12 -27.76 -20.13
N VAL A 210 3.27 -27.72 -18.80
CA VAL A 210 4.55 -27.62 -18.08
C VAL A 210 4.76 -28.85 -17.18
N PRO A 211 6.00 -29.24 -16.87
CA PRO A 211 6.27 -30.39 -16.01
C PRO A 211 5.68 -30.22 -14.59
N ILE A 212 5.14 -31.30 -14.04
CA ILE A 212 4.79 -31.38 -12.62
C ILE A 212 6.08 -31.49 -11.79
N PRO A 213 6.26 -30.68 -10.72
CA PRO A 213 7.34 -30.89 -9.75
C PRO A 213 7.19 -32.26 -9.06
N ASP A 214 8.27 -33.06 -9.04
CA ASP A 214 8.31 -34.39 -8.43
C ASP A 214 7.11 -35.30 -8.79
N PRO A 215 6.92 -35.63 -10.09
CA PRO A 215 5.73 -36.33 -10.54
C PRO A 215 5.68 -37.76 -9.99
N GLN A 216 4.49 -38.19 -9.56
CA GLN A 216 4.29 -39.58 -9.13
C GLN A 216 4.69 -40.56 -10.25
N PRO A 217 5.30 -41.72 -9.94
CA PRO A 217 5.80 -42.67 -10.96
C PRO A 217 4.76 -43.03 -12.01
N ASP A 218 3.51 -43.25 -11.60
CA ASP A 218 2.40 -43.69 -12.45
C ASP A 218 1.34 -42.59 -12.70
N GLY A 219 1.62 -41.35 -12.29
CA GLY A 219 0.70 -40.20 -12.46
C GLY A 219 1.00 -39.34 -13.69
N GLU A 220 0.19 -38.29 -13.86
CA GLU A 220 0.42 -37.24 -14.86
C GLU A 220 1.82 -36.63 -14.68
N LYS A 221 2.44 -36.27 -15.81
CA LYS A 221 3.81 -35.73 -15.84
C LYS A 221 3.84 -34.24 -16.15
N THR A 222 2.73 -33.72 -16.68
CA THR A 222 2.55 -32.33 -17.03
C THR A 222 1.24 -31.81 -16.49
N ARG A 223 1.13 -30.49 -16.48
CA ARG A 223 -0.02 -29.71 -16.02
C ARG A 223 -0.10 -28.45 -16.89
N PRO A 224 -1.26 -27.81 -17.05
CA PRO A 224 -1.33 -26.52 -17.73
C PRO A 224 -0.52 -25.45 -16.98
N LYS A 225 0.08 -24.52 -17.72
CA LYS A 225 0.87 -23.42 -17.14
C LYS A 225 0.00 -22.39 -16.42
N TYR A 226 -1.17 -22.12 -16.97
CA TYR A 226 -2.17 -21.14 -16.52
C TYR A 226 -3.54 -21.79 -16.40
N PHE A 227 -4.46 -21.14 -15.69
CA PHE A 227 -5.86 -21.56 -15.59
C PHE A 227 -6.05 -23.02 -15.12
N GLU A 228 -5.08 -23.56 -14.37
CA GLU A 228 -5.18 -24.89 -13.78
C GLU A 228 -6.35 -24.89 -12.77
N PRO A 229 -7.28 -25.84 -12.84
CA PRO A 229 -8.35 -25.94 -11.86
C PRO A 229 -7.80 -26.47 -10.53
N ALA A 230 -8.18 -25.84 -9.42
CA ALA A 230 -7.94 -26.39 -8.09
C ALA A 230 -8.83 -27.64 -7.84
N PRO A 231 -8.44 -28.57 -6.94
CA PRO A 231 -7.20 -28.60 -6.17
C PRO A 231 -5.99 -29.13 -6.97
N PHE A 232 -4.81 -28.65 -6.61
CA PHE A 232 -3.53 -29.03 -7.20
C PHE A 232 -2.95 -30.28 -6.52
N ASP A 233 -3.22 -31.47 -7.07
CA ASP A 233 -2.78 -32.75 -6.48
C ASP A 233 -1.26 -32.91 -6.35
N TRP A 234 -0.50 -32.17 -7.17
CA TRP A 234 0.96 -32.16 -7.13
C TRP A 234 1.52 -31.23 -6.04
N PHE A 235 0.73 -30.28 -5.52
CA PHE A 235 1.20 -29.39 -4.45
C PHE A 235 1.44 -30.20 -3.17
N LYS A 236 2.46 -29.86 -2.39
CA LYS A 236 2.88 -30.62 -1.21
C LYS A 236 2.89 -29.75 0.03
N ALA A 237 2.69 -30.35 1.20
CA ALA A 237 2.68 -29.64 2.48
C ALA A 237 3.98 -28.85 2.78
N SER A 238 5.11 -29.22 2.16
CA SER A 238 6.39 -28.50 2.27
C SER A 238 6.53 -27.29 1.34
N MET A 239 5.63 -27.13 0.36
CA MET A 239 5.65 -26.05 -0.61
C MET A 239 5.01 -24.78 -0.05
N THR A 240 5.32 -23.65 -0.68
CA THR A 240 4.95 -22.30 -0.26
C THR A 240 4.28 -21.53 -1.41
N GLU A 241 4.00 -20.25 -1.22
CA GLU A 241 3.49 -19.40 -2.31
C GLU A 241 4.44 -19.31 -3.51
N ALA A 242 5.74 -19.55 -3.31
CA ALA A 242 6.73 -19.56 -4.40
C ALA A 242 6.57 -20.74 -5.37
N ASP A 243 5.83 -21.78 -4.97
CA ASP A 243 5.67 -23.03 -5.72
C ASP A 243 4.30 -23.12 -6.42
N LEU A 244 3.45 -22.11 -6.28
CA LEU A 244 2.12 -22.07 -6.89
C LEU A 244 2.17 -22.06 -8.43
N PRO A 245 1.09 -22.48 -9.12
CA PRO A 245 0.91 -22.14 -10.53
C PRO A 245 0.98 -20.62 -10.76
N LEU A 246 1.23 -20.25 -12.02
CA LEU A 246 0.72 -18.97 -12.49
C LEU A 246 -0.78 -19.11 -12.76
N PHE A 247 -1.60 -18.20 -12.26
CA PHE A 247 -3.06 -18.32 -12.35
C PHE A 247 -3.65 -17.90 -13.69
N GLY A 248 -2.95 -17.04 -14.44
CA GLY A 248 -3.39 -16.44 -15.70
C GLY A 248 -4.15 -15.12 -15.51
N SER A 249 -4.97 -15.00 -14.47
CA SER A 249 -5.61 -13.75 -14.04
C SER A 249 -5.85 -13.72 -12.52
N ILE A 250 -6.09 -12.53 -11.96
CA ILE A 250 -6.44 -12.34 -10.54
C ILE A 250 -7.74 -13.06 -10.22
N GLY A 251 -8.75 -12.97 -11.09
CA GLY A 251 -10.01 -13.69 -10.93
C GLY A 251 -9.88 -15.20 -10.87
N HIS A 252 -9.02 -15.80 -11.72
CA HIS A 252 -8.80 -17.25 -11.68
C HIS A 252 -8.09 -17.68 -10.38
N MET A 253 -7.19 -16.85 -9.83
CA MET A 253 -6.60 -17.07 -8.52
C MET A 253 -7.67 -17.11 -7.43
N TYR A 254 -8.61 -16.16 -7.41
CA TYR A 254 -9.71 -16.14 -6.44
C TYR A 254 -10.71 -17.28 -6.64
N LEU A 255 -10.95 -17.74 -7.88
CA LEU A 255 -11.73 -18.96 -8.16
C LEU A 255 -11.05 -20.20 -7.58
N CYS A 256 -9.73 -20.34 -7.76
CA CYS A 256 -8.95 -21.42 -7.15
C CYS A 256 -8.99 -21.36 -5.62
N TYR A 257 -8.82 -20.16 -5.06
CA TYR A 257 -8.90 -19.94 -3.62
C TYR A 257 -10.26 -20.40 -3.09
N TRP A 258 -11.36 -20.00 -3.73
CA TRP A 258 -12.70 -20.42 -3.35
C TRP A 258 -12.90 -21.93 -3.43
N SER A 259 -12.40 -22.57 -4.50
CA SER A 259 -12.52 -24.01 -4.71
C SER A 259 -11.86 -24.82 -3.58
N TYR A 260 -10.72 -24.36 -3.07
CA TYR A 260 -10.09 -24.94 -1.88
C TYR A 260 -10.97 -24.80 -0.62
N LEU A 261 -11.61 -23.65 -0.41
CA LEU A 261 -12.49 -23.42 0.74
C LEU A 261 -13.76 -24.31 0.71
N GLU A 262 -14.12 -24.85 -0.44
CA GLU A 262 -15.23 -25.80 -0.61
C GLU A 262 -14.84 -27.27 -0.43
N ILE A 263 -13.55 -27.61 -0.26
CA ILE A 263 -13.10 -29.00 -0.15
C ILE A 263 -13.75 -29.70 1.06
N THR A 264 -14.33 -30.87 0.78
CA THR A 264 -14.81 -31.85 1.76
C THR A 264 -14.12 -33.18 1.52
N TYR A 265 -13.76 -33.86 2.61
CA TYR A 265 -13.03 -35.12 2.58
C TYR A 265 -13.96 -36.30 2.81
N SER A 266 -13.54 -37.48 2.36
CA SER A 266 -14.32 -38.72 2.49
C SER A 266 -14.51 -39.20 3.93
N ASP A 267 -13.75 -38.66 4.88
CA ASP A 267 -13.94 -38.85 6.32
C ASP A 267 -15.04 -37.95 6.93
N GLY A 268 -15.71 -37.14 6.09
CA GLY A 268 -16.77 -36.22 6.48
C GLY A 268 -16.28 -34.85 7.01
N THR A 269 -14.98 -34.61 7.05
CA THR A 269 -14.41 -33.31 7.44
C THR A 269 -14.31 -32.35 6.24
N SER A 270 -14.05 -31.06 6.48
CA SER A 270 -13.83 -30.05 5.43
C SER A 270 -12.54 -29.29 5.65
N LEU A 271 -11.94 -28.78 4.57
CA LEU A 271 -10.70 -27.98 4.66
C LEU A 271 -10.94 -26.70 5.46
N LEU A 272 -12.02 -25.99 5.16
CA LEU A 272 -12.42 -24.79 5.90
C LEU A 272 -12.63 -25.09 7.40
N GLY A 273 -13.29 -26.20 7.75
CA GLY A 273 -13.45 -26.62 9.14
C GLY A 273 -12.12 -26.86 9.86
N ARG A 274 -11.09 -27.33 9.14
CA ARG A 274 -9.74 -27.57 9.67
C ARG A 274 -8.92 -26.27 9.78
N LEU A 275 -9.11 -25.30 8.88
CA LEU A 275 -8.46 -23.98 8.93
C LEU A 275 -8.91 -23.14 10.13
N LEU A 276 -10.17 -23.28 10.54
CA LEU A 276 -10.75 -22.59 11.71
C LEU A 276 -10.27 -23.17 13.06
N GLY A 277 -9.37 -24.15 13.02
CA GLY A 277 -8.91 -25.02 14.11
C GLY A 277 -8.01 -24.43 15.20
N LEU A 278 -8.22 -23.17 15.61
CA LEU A 278 -7.78 -22.68 16.93
C LEU A 278 -8.99 -22.33 17.82
N GLN A 279 -9.99 -23.21 17.88
CA GLN A 279 -11.00 -23.19 18.93
C GLN A 279 -10.46 -23.92 20.19
N ARG A 280 -10.24 -23.17 21.27
CA ARG A 280 -9.96 -23.73 22.60
C ARG A 280 -11.23 -23.77 23.44
N ASP A 281 -11.96 -24.89 23.41
CA ASP A 281 -12.95 -25.16 24.46
C ASP A 281 -12.23 -25.77 25.67
N ARG A 282 -11.93 -24.93 26.67
CA ARG A 282 -11.30 -25.37 27.94
C ARG A 282 -12.33 -25.90 28.94
N PHE A 283 -13.63 -25.64 28.74
CA PHE A 283 -14.67 -25.78 29.77
C PHE A 283 -15.58 -27.00 29.56
N ASN A 284 -15.65 -27.56 28.34
CA ASN A 284 -16.48 -28.74 28.03
C ASN A 284 -15.69 -29.98 27.55
N LYS A 285 -14.37 -30.08 27.80
CA LYS A 285 -13.53 -31.24 27.40
C LYS A 285 -13.73 -32.52 28.26
N PRO A 286 -13.47 -33.73 27.73
CA PRO A 286 -13.83 -35.02 28.37
C PRO A 286 -12.96 -35.47 29.56
N VAL A 287 -11.97 -34.68 29.99
CA VAL A 287 -11.12 -35.01 31.16
C VAL A 287 -11.85 -34.75 32.49
N GLN A 288 -13.04 -34.16 32.44
CA GLN A 288 -13.91 -33.94 33.59
C GLN A 288 -15.21 -34.72 33.43
N THR A 289 -15.77 -35.16 34.56
CA THR A 289 -16.94 -36.05 34.64
C THR A 289 -18.25 -35.42 34.15
N ALA A 290 -18.27 -34.12 33.85
CA ALA A 290 -19.39 -33.42 33.21
C ALA A 290 -18.95 -32.08 32.60
N SER A 291 -19.61 -31.65 31.52
CA SER A 291 -19.44 -30.34 30.88
C SER A 291 -19.86 -29.20 31.82
N GLN A 292 -19.07 -28.13 31.89
CA GLN A 292 -19.36 -27.00 32.79
C GLN A 292 -20.45 -26.07 32.23
N TYR A 293 -20.63 -26.01 30.91
CA TYR A 293 -21.66 -25.20 30.25
C TYR A 293 -22.35 -25.96 29.11
N PRO A 294 -23.21 -26.96 29.42
CA PRO A 294 -23.78 -27.87 28.41
C PRO A 294 -24.80 -27.23 27.43
N MET A 295 -25.17 -25.96 27.64
CA MET A 295 -26.11 -25.21 26.78
C MET A 295 -25.42 -24.12 25.94
N ILE A 296 -24.09 -24.03 26.02
CA ILE A 296 -23.29 -23.10 25.21
C ILE A 296 -22.49 -23.94 24.23
N ASP A 297 -22.94 -23.94 22.98
CA ASP A 297 -22.17 -24.56 21.90
C ASP A 297 -20.98 -23.65 21.55
N MET A 298 -19.78 -24.20 21.73
CA MET A 298 -18.52 -23.50 21.46
C MET A 298 -17.99 -23.81 20.05
N ASN A 299 -18.71 -24.61 19.27
CA ASN A 299 -18.42 -24.87 17.86
C ASN A 299 -19.09 -23.81 16.96
N LEU A 300 -18.34 -23.30 15.98
CA LEU A 300 -18.90 -22.41 14.96
C LEU A 300 -19.66 -23.26 13.93
N GLU A 301 -20.94 -23.54 14.18
CA GLU A 301 -21.82 -24.18 13.19
C GLU A 301 -22.22 -23.27 12.01
N GLU A 302 -21.94 -21.95 12.03
CA GLU A 302 -22.28 -21.05 10.91
C GLU A 302 -21.19 -20.93 9.82
N LEU A 303 -20.67 -22.04 9.31
CA LEU A 303 -19.71 -22.05 8.19
C LEU A 303 -20.26 -21.31 6.94
N ASP A 304 -21.57 -21.38 6.69
CA ASP A 304 -22.19 -20.65 5.58
C ASP A 304 -22.19 -19.13 5.80
N SER A 305 -22.35 -18.64 7.03
CA SER A 305 -22.24 -17.21 7.37
C SER A 305 -20.81 -16.71 7.13
N LEU A 306 -19.82 -17.54 7.47
CA LEU A 306 -18.42 -17.26 7.18
C LEU A 306 -18.15 -17.21 5.67
N LYS A 307 -18.65 -18.18 4.92
CA LYS A 307 -18.56 -18.21 3.45
C LYS A 307 -19.20 -16.98 2.82
N LEU A 308 -20.36 -16.53 3.33
CA LEU A 308 -20.99 -15.29 2.87
C LEU A 308 -20.11 -14.05 3.11
N LYS A 309 -19.34 -14.00 4.20
CA LYS A 309 -18.37 -12.90 4.42
C LYS A 309 -17.18 -13.00 3.46
N LEU A 310 -16.60 -14.19 3.33
CA LEU A 310 -15.46 -14.44 2.44
C LEU A 310 -15.80 -14.15 0.97
N ILE A 311 -16.94 -14.64 0.47
CA ILE A 311 -17.36 -14.40 -0.92
C ILE A 311 -17.70 -12.93 -1.16
N ASN A 312 -18.22 -12.20 -0.17
CA ASN A 312 -18.44 -10.76 -0.32
C ASN A 312 -17.13 -9.98 -0.41
N ASN A 313 -16.08 -10.40 0.31
CA ASN A 313 -14.74 -9.81 0.17
C ASN A 313 -14.16 -10.10 -1.22
N ILE A 314 -14.25 -11.34 -1.70
CA ILE A 314 -13.83 -11.69 -3.08
C ILE A 314 -14.60 -10.85 -4.08
N ASN A 315 -15.93 -10.76 -3.93
CA ASN A 315 -16.77 -9.94 -4.81
C ASN A 315 -16.30 -8.49 -4.81
N ALA A 316 -16.07 -7.88 -3.64
CA ALA A 316 -15.62 -6.48 -3.58
C ALA A 316 -14.29 -6.27 -4.33
N ILE A 317 -13.33 -7.18 -4.17
CA ILE A 317 -12.03 -7.12 -4.87
C ILE A 317 -12.25 -7.27 -6.38
N THR A 318 -12.87 -8.36 -6.82
CA THR A 318 -12.99 -8.69 -8.26
C THR A 318 -14.02 -7.83 -9.01
N ASP A 319 -14.98 -7.24 -8.31
CA ASP A 319 -15.97 -6.32 -8.89
C ASP A 319 -15.37 -4.94 -9.12
N GLN A 320 -14.45 -4.49 -8.25
CA GLN A 320 -13.69 -3.25 -8.44
C GLN A 320 -12.53 -3.42 -9.43
N GLY A 321 -11.80 -4.54 -9.41
CA GLY A 321 -10.66 -4.78 -10.30
C GLY A 321 -11.09 -5.09 -11.74
N GLU A 322 -11.64 -6.29 -11.95
CA GLU A 322 -11.90 -6.88 -13.28
C GLU A 322 -13.38 -6.99 -13.68
N GLY A 323 -14.33 -6.39 -12.95
CA GLY A 323 -15.71 -6.25 -13.43
C GLY A 323 -16.71 -7.37 -13.07
N GLY A 324 -16.56 -8.05 -11.93
CA GLY A 324 -17.68 -8.70 -11.22
C GLY A 324 -18.14 -10.08 -11.73
N ASP A 325 -17.42 -10.67 -12.68
CA ASP A 325 -17.74 -11.98 -13.27
C ASP A 325 -17.22 -13.17 -12.45
N VAL A 326 -16.16 -13.01 -11.65
CA VAL A 326 -15.56 -14.09 -10.83
C VAL A 326 -16.56 -14.74 -9.87
N VAL A 327 -17.36 -13.92 -9.18
CA VAL A 327 -18.38 -14.44 -8.26
C VAL A 327 -19.54 -15.11 -9.00
N GLN A 328 -19.84 -14.67 -10.22
CA GLN A 328 -20.83 -15.37 -11.06
C GLN A 328 -20.31 -16.75 -11.45
N ASP A 329 -19.03 -16.89 -11.78
CA ASP A 329 -18.40 -18.17 -12.06
C ASP A 329 -18.37 -19.08 -10.83
N ILE A 330 -18.03 -18.53 -9.66
CA ILE A 330 -18.14 -19.25 -8.38
C ILE A 330 -19.58 -19.73 -8.15
N VAL A 331 -20.59 -18.87 -8.35
CA VAL A 331 -22.01 -19.26 -8.20
C VAL A 331 -22.43 -20.26 -9.28
N ARG A 332 -21.88 -20.21 -10.49
CA ARG A 332 -22.16 -21.17 -11.55
C ARG A 332 -21.67 -22.57 -11.17
N VAL A 333 -20.46 -22.68 -10.64
CA VAL A 333 -19.88 -23.95 -10.18
C VAL A 333 -20.63 -24.47 -8.94
N TRP A 334 -20.87 -23.59 -7.95
CA TRP A 334 -21.32 -23.98 -6.62
C TRP A 334 -22.80 -23.68 -6.33
N GLY A 335 -23.59 -23.36 -7.35
CA GLY A 335 -24.96 -22.84 -7.23
C GLY A 335 -25.96 -23.76 -6.53
N PHE A 336 -25.61 -25.04 -6.38
CA PHE A 336 -26.39 -26.03 -5.63
C PHE A 336 -26.21 -25.90 -4.09
N LYS A 337 -25.23 -25.13 -3.61
CA LYS A 337 -24.99 -24.91 -2.18
C LYS A 337 -25.95 -23.86 -1.58
N PRO A 338 -26.38 -24.00 -0.32
CA PRO A 338 -27.32 -23.05 0.32
C PRO A 338 -26.83 -21.58 0.35
N TRP A 339 -25.54 -21.36 0.62
CA TRP A 339 -24.95 -20.01 0.62
C TRP A 339 -25.02 -19.36 -0.77
N ALA A 340 -24.84 -20.13 -1.85
CA ALA A 340 -24.87 -19.64 -3.23
C ALA A 340 -26.28 -19.23 -3.65
N TYR A 341 -27.30 -19.99 -3.22
CA TYR A 341 -28.70 -19.63 -3.42
C TYR A 341 -29.07 -18.31 -2.73
N THR A 342 -28.52 -18.06 -1.54
CA THR A 342 -28.73 -16.82 -0.78
C THR A 342 -28.12 -15.63 -1.52
N LEU A 343 -26.95 -15.82 -2.14
CA LEU A 343 -26.27 -14.80 -2.93
C LEU A 343 -27.02 -14.49 -4.24
N ALA A 344 -27.49 -15.52 -4.96
CA ALA A 344 -28.21 -15.40 -6.23
C ALA A 344 -29.58 -14.71 -6.11
N LYS A 345 -30.24 -14.82 -4.94
CA LYS A 345 -31.50 -14.11 -4.67
C LYS A 345 -31.35 -12.60 -4.41
N GLY A 346 -30.13 -12.15 -4.14
CA GLY A 346 -29.83 -10.74 -3.83
C GLY A 346 -29.20 -9.96 -4.99
N SER A 347 -28.98 -10.56 -6.16
CA SER A 347 -28.24 -9.97 -7.27
C SER A 347 -29.14 -9.74 -8.50
N GLU A 348 -29.98 -8.71 -8.46
CA GLU A 348 -30.42 -8.04 -9.69
C GLU A 348 -29.48 -6.86 -9.91
N ASN A 349 -28.46 -7.01 -10.75
CA ASN A 349 -27.72 -5.85 -11.26
C ASN A 349 -27.25 -6.09 -12.71
N PRO A 350 -27.22 -5.03 -13.55
CA PRO A 350 -26.69 -5.12 -14.90
C PRO A 350 -25.18 -5.43 -14.89
N LEU A 351 -24.74 -6.20 -15.88
CA LEU A 351 -23.32 -6.46 -16.17
C LEU A 351 -22.62 -5.14 -16.57
N GLY A 352 -21.46 -4.85 -15.98
CA GLY A 352 -20.54 -3.77 -16.40
C GLY A 352 -20.52 -2.49 -15.55
N CYS A 353 -20.95 -2.52 -14.29
CA CYS A 353 -20.69 -1.43 -13.32
C CYS A 353 -20.40 -2.03 -11.94
N VAL A 354 -19.53 -1.39 -11.17
CA VAL A 354 -19.26 -1.78 -9.77
C VAL A 354 -20.57 -1.71 -8.98
N LYS A 355 -20.90 -2.76 -8.22
CA LYS A 355 -22.15 -2.83 -7.46
C LYS A 355 -22.17 -1.74 -6.39
N GLU A 356 -23.30 -1.04 -6.25
CA GLU A 356 -23.47 0.07 -5.28
C GLU A 356 -22.95 -0.22 -3.86
N LYS A 357 -23.17 -1.44 -3.35
CA LYS A 357 -22.69 -1.85 -2.01
C LYS A 357 -21.16 -1.93 -1.86
N PHE A 358 -20.44 -1.98 -2.97
CA PHE A 358 -18.97 -1.98 -3.04
C PHE A 358 -18.42 -0.63 -3.50
N GLN A 359 -19.29 0.33 -3.81
CA GLN A 359 -18.87 1.70 -4.13
C GLN A 359 -18.58 2.49 -2.85
N PRO A 360 -17.67 3.47 -2.90
CA PRO A 360 -17.49 4.39 -1.79
C PRO A 360 -18.76 5.23 -1.55
N ASN A 361 -19.15 5.41 -0.29
CA ASN A 361 -20.29 6.26 0.05
C ASN A 361 -19.91 7.76 -0.03
N LYS A 362 -20.54 8.48 -0.94
CA LYS A 362 -20.26 9.90 -1.22
C LYS A 362 -20.51 10.81 -0.01
N GLU A 363 -21.57 10.59 0.75
CA GLU A 363 -21.88 11.41 1.93
C GLU A 363 -20.81 11.25 3.02
N ALA A 364 -20.34 10.03 3.24
CA ALA A 364 -19.23 9.73 4.15
C ALA A 364 -17.93 10.39 3.66
N LEU A 365 -17.62 10.29 2.36
CA LEU A 365 -16.44 10.96 1.78
C LEU A 365 -16.48 12.48 1.98
N VAL A 366 -17.65 13.12 1.86
CA VAL A 366 -17.81 14.57 2.12
C VAL A 366 -17.54 14.91 3.59
N GLN A 367 -17.93 14.03 4.51
CA GLN A 367 -17.73 14.21 5.95
C GLN A 367 -16.28 13.98 6.36
N ASP A 368 -15.65 12.92 5.83
CA ASP A 368 -14.29 12.52 6.17
C ASP A 368 -13.24 13.42 5.49
N TYR A 369 -13.53 13.91 4.28
CA TYR A 369 -12.62 14.76 3.50
C TYR A 369 -13.29 16.10 3.14
N PRO A 370 -13.53 16.98 4.14
CA PRO A 370 -14.05 18.32 3.88
C PRO A 370 -13.05 19.14 3.05
N HIS A 371 -13.58 19.99 2.18
CA HIS A 371 -12.75 20.86 1.32
C HIS A 371 -12.48 22.20 2.02
N TYR A 372 -11.23 22.67 1.96
CA TYR A 372 -10.83 23.96 2.49
C TYR A 372 -10.14 24.80 1.42
N ASP A 373 -10.25 26.13 1.52
CA ASP A 373 -9.36 27.06 0.83
C ASP A 373 -8.04 27.23 1.60
N ASP A 374 -7.15 28.06 1.05
CA ASP A 374 -5.82 28.35 1.59
C ASP A 374 -5.82 29.19 2.86
N GLN A 375 -6.99 29.69 3.27
CA GLN A 375 -7.21 30.36 4.53
C GLN A 375 -7.84 29.44 5.58
N GLY A 376 -8.00 28.15 5.25
CA GLY A 376 -8.59 27.13 6.10
C GLY A 376 -10.11 27.24 6.22
N LYS A 377 -10.77 28.01 5.36
CA LYS A 377 -12.23 28.14 5.35
C LYS A 377 -12.82 26.99 4.53
N GLN A 378 -13.83 26.35 5.10
CA GLN A 378 -14.51 25.24 4.43
C GLN A 378 -15.25 25.72 3.19
N LEU A 379 -15.04 25.03 2.07
CA LEU A 379 -15.73 25.24 0.81
C LEU A 379 -16.93 24.30 0.69
N PRO A 380 -18.01 24.72 -0.01
CA PRO A 380 -19.21 23.90 -0.20
C PRO A 380 -19.05 22.80 -1.26
N THR A 381 -17.95 22.83 -2.03
CA THR A 381 -17.65 21.83 -3.06
C THR A 381 -16.98 20.60 -2.46
N LEU A 382 -16.99 19.48 -3.20
CA LEU A 382 -16.22 18.29 -2.80
C LEU A 382 -14.73 18.61 -2.74
N SER A 383 -14.01 17.99 -1.80
CA SER A 383 -12.56 17.95 -1.84
C SER A 383 -12.10 17.14 -3.05
N GLY A 384 -10.84 17.28 -3.44
CA GLY A 384 -10.27 16.45 -4.51
C GLY A 384 -10.33 14.96 -4.21
N ILE A 385 -10.09 14.56 -2.96
CA ILE A 385 -10.17 13.15 -2.52
C ILE A 385 -11.60 12.63 -2.68
N ALA A 386 -12.59 13.36 -2.15
CA ALA A 386 -13.99 12.96 -2.27
C ALA A 386 -14.45 12.94 -3.73
N ARG A 387 -14.02 13.92 -4.54
CA ARG A 387 -14.30 14.01 -5.98
C ARG A 387 -13.73 12.81 -6.74
N ALA A 388 -12.43 12.55 -6.62
CA ALA A 388 -11.74 11.48 -7.33
C ALA A 388 -12.40 10.12 -7.08
N ARG A 389 -12.71 9.81 -5.81
CA ARG A 389 -13.33 8.55 -5.40
C ARG A 389 -14.81 8.46 -5.77
N SER A 390 -15.56 9.55 -5.69
CA SER A 390 -17.00 9.53 -6.02
C SER A 390 -17.27 9.46 -7.52
N ASP A 391 -16.46 10.15 -8.33
CA ASP A 391 -16.66 10.22 -9.79
C ASP A 391 -16.19 8.95 -10.51
N ALA A 392 -15.39 8.11 -9.85
CA ALA A 392 -14.90 6.83 -10.36
C ALA A 392 -15.69 5.62 -9.83
N ALA A 393 -16.60 5.85 -8.87
CA ALA A 393 -17.19 4.81 -8.03
C ALA A 393 -17.93 3.71 -8.79
N ASP A 394 -18.50 4.00 -9.95
CA ASP A 394 -19.32 3.06 -10.73
C ASP A 394 -18.53 2.25 -11.76
N LYS A 395 -17.22 2.47 -11.89
CA LYS A 395 -16.35 1.85 -12.89
C LYS A 395 -15.34 0.93 -12.25
N ASP A 396 -15.05 -0.17 -12.93
CA ASP A 396 -13.95 -1.05 -12.53
C ASP A 396 -12.58 -0.46 -12.95
N HIS A 397 -11.51 -1.06 -12.46
CA HIS A 397 -10.15 -0.56 -12.68
C HIS A 397 -9.74 -0.68 -14.14
N PHE A 398 -10.16 -1.74 -14.82
CA PHE A 398 -9.94 -1.93 -16.25
C PHE A 398 -10.53 -0.76 -17.06
N GLU A 399 -11.79 -0.40 -16.82
CA GLU A 399 -12.47 0.74 -17.46
C GLU A 399 -11.77 2.06 -17.15
N LEU A 400 -11.38 2.28 -15.88
CA LEU A 400 -10.66 3.48 -15.48
C LEU A 400 -9.29 3.59 -16.18
N PHE A 401 -8.54 2.50 -16.30
CA PHE A 401 -7.25 2.50 -16.99
C PHE A 401 -7.38 2.63 -18.50
N SER A 402 -8.45 2.12 -19.11
CA SER A 402 -8.78 2.38 -20.51
C SER A 402 -9.04 3.88 -20.75
N GLU A 403 -9.77 4.55 -19.85
CA GLU A 403 -9.94 6.01 -19.92
C GLU A 403 -8.62 6.76 -19.71
N VAL A 404 -7.79 6.31 -18.76
CA VAL A 404 -6.46 6.88 -18.53
C VAL A 404 -5.59 6.74 -19.78
N LEU A 405 -5.62 5.58 -20.46
CA LEU A 405 -4.89 5.37 -21.70
C LEU A 405 -5.28 6.40 -22.79
N GLN A 406 -6.57 6.73 -22.91
CA GLN A 406 -7.01 7.78 -23.83
C GLN A 406 -6.51 9.17 -23.40
N LEU A 407 -6.49 9.46 -22.11
CA LEU A 407 -6.05 10.74 -21.56
C LEU A 407 -4.54 10.96 -21.72
N VAL A 408 -3.71 9.96 -21.44
CA VAL A 408 -2.23 10.09 -21.53
C VAL A 408 -1.73 10.25 -22.96
N GLN A 409 -2.58 10.00 -23.96
CA GLN A 409 -2.29 10.22 -25.38
C GLN A 409 -2.65 11.63 -25.86
N LYS A 410 -3.31 12.46 -25.02
CA LYS A 410 -3.63 13.84 -25.38
C LYS A 410 -2.37 14.72 -25.40
N PRO A 411 -2.29 15.71 -26.30
CA PRO A 411 -1.09 16.54 -26.47
C PRO A 411 -0.79 17.48 -25.29
N ASP A 412 -1.77 17.75 -24.42
CA ASP A 412 -1.65 18.58 -23.22
C ASP A 412 -1.30 17.77 -21.96
N TYR A 413 -1.24 16.44 -22.06
CA TYR A 413 -0.79 15.58 -20.97
C TYR A 413 0.73 15.67 -20.76
N MET A 414 1.16 15.67 -19.50
CA MET A 414 2.57 15.82 -19.15
C MET A 414 2.96 15.08 -17.87
N THR A 415 4.11 14.45 -17.90
CA THR A 415 4.77 13.78 -16.75
C THR A 415 6.05 14.53 -16.38
N TRP A 416 6.59 14.26 -15.20
CA TRP A 416 7.80 14.95 -14.72
C TRP A 416 9.03 14.73 -15.59
N ASP A 417 9.24 13.52 -16.10
CA ASP A 417 10.34 13.20 -17.03
C ASP A 417 10.32 14.09 -18.27
N THR A 418 9.15 14.24 -18.91
CA THR A 418 8.97 15.09 -20.10
C THR A 418 8.98 16.59 -19.77
N TRP A 419 8.46 16.99 -18.60
CA TRP A 419 8.51 18.38 -18.13
C TRP A 419 9.96 18.87 -17.96
N HIS A 420 10.81 18.04 -17.35
CA HIS A 420 12.21 18.38 -17.03
C HIS A 420 13.10 18.58 -18.26
N GLU A 421 12.69 18.12 -19.44
CA GLU A 421 13.39 18.34 -20.71
C GLU A 421 13.42 19.82 -21.13
N LYS A 422 12.37 20.57 -20.77
CA LYS A 422 12.13 21.93 -21.30
C LYS A 422 11.91 22.98 -20.23
N HIS A 423 11.78 22.57 -18.97
CA HIS A 423 11.40 23.45 -17.88
C HIS A 423 12.37 23.37 -16.70
N ILE A 424 12.32 24.43 -15.90
CA ILE A 424 13.00 24.58 -14.62
C ILE A 424 12.00 25.11 -13.61
N TRP A 425 12.26 24.87 -12.32
CA TRP A 425 11.41 25.38 -11.26
C TRP A 425 11.47 26.90 -11.20
N LYS A 426 10.31 27.53 -11.09
CA LYS A 426 10.18 28.98 -10.92
C LYS A 426 9.35 29.30 -9.67
N PRO A 427 9.61 30.44 -9.01
CA PRO A 427 8.94 30.78 -7.76
C PRO A 427 7.40 30.86 -7.88
N ASP A 428 6.88 31.33 -9.01
CA ASP A 428 5.45 31.47 -9.30
C ASP A 428 4.70 30.13 -9.33
N MET A 429 5.42 29.01 -9.54
CA MET A 429 4.86 27.66 -9.50
C MET A 429 4.60 27.17 -8.06
N LEU A 430 5.21 27.82 -7.06
CA LEU A 430 5.17 27.43 -5.65
C LEU A 430 4.26 28.34 -4.81
N GLY A 431 3.55 29.26 -5.48
CA GLY A 431 2.61 30.18 -4.87
C GLY A 431 3.26 31.49 -4.43
N THR A 432 2.92 31.96 -3.23
CA THR A 432 3.31 33.28 -2.71
C THR A 432 4.04 33.19 -1.37
N ASN A 433 4.63 34.30 -0.94
CA ASN A 433 5.30 34.42 0.37
C ASN A 433 4.34 34.91 1.48
N GLY A 434 3.10 34.38 1.50
CA GLY A 434 2.07 34.74 2.48
C GLY A 434 2.19 34.02 3.83
N ALA A 435 2.78 32.82 3.83
CA ALA A 435 2.92 31.99 5.02
C ALA A 435 4.07 32.46 5.96
N PRO A 436 3.84 32.58 7.28
CA PRO A 436 4.89 32.93 8.24
C PRO A 436 5.81 31.74 8.52
N ASN A 437 7.05 32.01 8.94
CA ASN A 437 8.01 31.02 9.46
C ASN A 437 8.38 29.86 8.49
N VAL A 438 8.11 29.99 7.19
CA VAL A 438 8.54 29.06 6.15
C VAL A 438 9.50 29.74 5.15
N PRO A 439 10.37 28.98 4.45
CA PRO A 439 11.24 29.54 3.42
C PRO A 439 10.48 30.24 2.29
N CYS A 440 11.07 31.26 1.67
CA CYS A 440 10.44 31.93 0.54
C CYS A 440 10.38 31.01 -0.70
N VAL A 441 9.44 31.28 -1.62
CA VAL A 441 9.29 30.49 -2.85
C VAL A 441 10.54 30.55 -3.74
N GLU A 442 11.30 31.63 -3.67
CA GLU A 442 12.55 31.80 -4.42
C GLU A 442 13.65 30.84 -3.95
N ASP A 443 13.80 30.68 -2.65
CA ASP A 443 14.78 29.76 -2.05
C ASP A 443 14.42 28.31 -2.38
N ILE A 444 13.14 27.96 -2.35
CA ILE A 444 12.68 26.60 -2.67
C ILE A 444 12.86 26.30 -4.16
N ALA A 445 12.47 27.21 -5.06
CA ALA A 445 12.68 27.03 -6.49
C ALA A 445 14.18 26.86 -6.81
N THR A 446 15.04 27.65 -6.16
CA THR A 446 16.50 27.53 -6.28
C THR A 446 16.97 26.16 -5.80
N ALA A 447 16.53 25.73 -4.61
CA ALA A 447 16.88 24.42 -4.05
C ALA A 447 16.44 23.25 -4.94
N LEU A 448 15.22 23.29 -5.50
CA LEU A 448 14.72 22.26 -6.42
C LEU A 448 15.60 22.15 -7.67
N ASN A 449 16.01 23.30 -8.25
CA ASN A 449 16.91 23.32 -9.41
C ASN A 449 18.33 22.86 -9.04
N ASN A 450 18.88 23.28 -7.89
CA ASN A 450 20.18 22.80 -7.43
C ASN A 450 20.20 21.28 -7.20
N LEU A 451 19.11 20.73 -6.64
CA LEU A 451 18.98 19.29 -6.43
C LEU A 451 18.88 18.53 -7.76
N LYS A 452 18.18 19.08 -8.76
CA LYS A 452 18.14 18.52 -10.12
C LYS A 452 19.55 18.37 -10.70
N ASP A 453 20.40 19.38 -10.52
CA ASP A 453 21.76 19.41 -11.02
C ASP A 453 22.76 18.58 -10.17
N ASN A 454 22.37 18.22 -8.95
CA ASN A 454 23.21 17.43 -8.05
C ASN A 454 23.11 15.92 -8.37
N PRO A 455 24.22 15.24 -8.70
CA PRO A 455 24.22 13.84 -9.12
C PRO A 455 23.77 12.87 -8.01
N ASN A 456 23.86 13.27 -6.73
CA ASN A 456 23.51 12.41 -5.59
C ASN A 456 22.01 12.48 -5.23
N SER A 457 21.28 13.50 -5.70
CA SER A 457 19.88 13.71 -5.32
C SER A 457 18.99 12.53 -5.68
N TYR A 458 19.21 11.93 -6.85
CA TYR A 458 18.42 10.78 -7.30
C TYR A 458 18.54 9.59 -6.35
N GLN A 459 19.75 9.24 -5.93
CA GLN A 459 19.99 8.15 -4.99
C GLN A 459 19.34 8.45 -3.63
N ILE A 460 19.55 9.66 -3.09
CA ILE A 460 19.01 10.06 -1.78
C ILE A 460 17.48 10.01 -1.77
N LEU A 461 16.83 10.54 -2.81
CA LEU A 461 15.38 10.59 -2.92
C LEU A 461 14.77 9.20 -3.20
N SER A 462 15.45 8.36 -3.98
CA SER A 462 15.03 6.96 -4.17
C SER A 462 15.10 6.18 -2.86
N GLN A 463 16.16 6.35 -2.08
CA GLN A 463 16.28 5.71 -0.77
C GLN A 463 15.24 6.25 0.24
N ALA A 464 14.80 7.50 0.09
CA ALA A 464 13.68 8.03 0.87
C ALA A 464 12.36 7.34 0.55
N ALA A 465 12.08 7.13 -0.74
CA ALA A 465 10.92 6.36 -1.17
C ALA A 465 10.97 4.91 -0.64
N VAL A 466 12.12 4.23 -0.77
CA VAL A 466 12.30 2.86 -0.25
C VAL A 466 12.12 2.80 1.27
N GLY A 467 12.78 3.68 2.03
CA GLY A 467 12.69 3.68 3.49
C GLY A 467 11.26 3.90 4.00
N THR A 468 10.50 4.75 3.30
CA THR A 468 9.07 4.97 3.55
C THR A 468 8.22 3.72 3.27
N ILE A 469 8.40 3.05 2.11
CA ILE A 469 7.64 1.84 1.75
C ILE A 469 8.03 0.66 2.65
N LYS A 470 9.31 0.52 3.00
CA LYS A 470 9.78 -0.39 4.05
C LYS A 470 8.99 -0.15 5.34
N GLY A 471 8.92 1.11 5.79
CA GLY A 471 8.26 1.44 7.04
C GLY A 471 6.77 1.07 7.07
N ILE A 472 6.07 1.22 5.95
CA ILE A 472 4.68 0.78 5.80
C ILE A 472 4.57 -0.74 5.91
N THR A 473 5.35 -1.47 5.10
CA THR A 473 5.25 -2.94 5.00
C THR A 473 5.64 -3.63 6.32
N THR A 474 6.62 -3.11 7.05
CA THR A 474 7.00 -3.64 8.38
C THR A 474 5.95 -3.35 9.45
N VAL A 475 5.24 -2.21 9.37
CA VAL A 475 4.12 -1.92 10.27
C VAL A 475 2.90 -2.77 9.93
N LEU A 476 2.61 -3.01 8.66
CA LEU A 476 1.55 -3.94 8.23
C LEU A 476 1.83 -5.37 8.73
N ASN A 477 3.07 -5.84 8.65
CA ASN A 477 3.49 -7.10 9.28
C ASN A 477 3.14 -7.09 10.78
N SER A 478 3.45 -5.99 11.49
CA SER A 478 3.18 -5.90 12.93
C SER A 478 1.70 -5.85 13.26
N TYR A 479 0.90 -5.14 12.46
CA TYR A 479 -0.56 -5.00 12.63
C TYR A 479 -1.27 -6.35 12.66
N TRP A 480 -0.96 -7.21 11.68
CA TRP A 480 -1.59 -8.53 11.58
C TRP A 480 -0.95 -9.60 12.47
N ASN A 481 0.26 -9.36 12.99
CA ASN A 481 0.96 -10.30 13.87
C ASN A 481 0.75 -10.03 15.37
N ASN A 482 0.48 -8.78 15.76
CA ASN A 482 0.37 -8.31 17.15
C ASN A 482 -0.88 -7.43 17.33
N SER A 483 -2.00 -8.03 17.76
CA SER A 483 -3.34 -7.44 17.75
C SER A 483 -3.60 -6.30 18.74
N ASP A 484 -2.74 -6.11 19.74
CA ASP A 484 -3.18 -5.34 20.91
C ASP A 484 -2.73 -3.87 20.92
N ASN A 485 -1.77 -3.45 20.07
CA ASN A 485 -1.19 -2.09 20.14
C ASN A 485 -0.69 -1.49 18.80
N THR A 486 -0.96 -2.13 17.66
CA THR A 486 -0.56 -1.59 16.34
C THR A 486 -1.83 -1.18 15.59
N GLU A 487 -1.90 0.05 15.08
CA GLU A 487 -2.99 0.49 14.19
C GLU A 487 -2.55 0.40 12.73
N PHE A 488 -3.54 0.34 11.84
CA PHE A 488 -3.30 0.35 10.40
C PHE A 488 -2.65 1.69 9.98
N PRO A 489 -1.64 1.69 9.09
CA PRO A 489 -0.81 2.87 8.83
C PRO A 489 -1.42 3.88 7.84
N SER A 490 -2.73 4.19 7.90
CA SER A 490 -3.40 5.03 6.87
C SER A 490 -2.72 6.38 6.61
N PRO A 491 -2.43 7.22 7.63
CA PRO A 491 -1.73 8.50 7.41
C PRO A 491 -0.32 8.35 6.81
N ALA A 492 0.37 7.24 7.11
CA ALA A 492 1.71 6.99 6.57
C ALA A 492 1.66 6.53 5.11
N MET A 493 0.56 5.89 4.68
CA MET A 493 0.28 5.58 3.29
C MET A 493 0.08 6.85 2.48
N ASP A 494 -0.70 7.82 2.98
CA ASP A 494 -0.88 9.12 2.31
C ASP A 494 0.46 9.87 2.19
N GLY A 495 1.20 10.01 3.30
CA GLY A 495 2.50 10.69 3.31
C GLY A 495 3.63 9.96 2.57
N SER A 496 3.43 8.71 2.13
CA SER A 496 4.40 7.99 1.31
C SER A 496 4.42 8.48 -0.13
N GLY A 497 3.27 8.93 -0.62
CA GLY A 497 3.12 9.54 -1.92
C GLY A 497 4.02 10.75 -2.11
N ASP A 498 4.15 11.60 -1.10
CA ASP A 498 5.01 12.79 -1.14
C ASP A 498 6.48 12.47 -1.37
N ARG A 499 6.97 11.34 -0.84
CA ARG A 499 8.38 10.92 -0.98
C ARG A 499 8.67 10.36 -2.37
N VAL A 500 7.72 9.64 -2.95
CA VAL A 500 7.77 9.19 -4.35
C VAL A 500 7.66 10.40 -5.28
N SER A 501 6.71 11.28 -5.01
CA SER A 501 6.41 12.50 -5.76
C SER A 501 7.59 13.45 -5.83
N ILE A 502 8.26 13.73 -4.70
CA ILE A 502 9.39 14.67 -4.70
C ILE A 502 10.59 14.14 -5.48
N CYS A 503 10.80 12.81 -5.55
CA CYS A 503 11.84 12.22 -6.39
C CYS A 503 11.58 12.51 -7.87
N TRP A 504 10.34 12.28 -8.33
CA TRP A 504 9.91 12.67 -9.68
C TRP A 504 10.03 14.17 -9.92
N ALA A 505 9.48 14.97 -9.02
CA ALA A 505 9.38 16.41 -9.21
C ALA A 505 10.75 17.11 -9.22
N VAL A 506 11.72 16.61 -8.46
CA VAL A 506 13.09 17.12 -8.47
C VAL A 506 13.88 16.60 -9.66
N THR A 507 13.85 15.29 -9.91
CA THR A 507 14.83 14.65 -10.80
C THR A 507 14.31 14.31 -12.19
N GLY A 508 12.99 14.24 -12.37
CA GLY A 508 12.35 13.72 -13.58
C GLY A 508 12.61 12.23 -13.81
N LYS A 509 13.03 11.49 -12.77
CA LYS A 509 13.37 10.06 -12.87
C LYS A 509 12.46 9.23 -11.99
N VAL A 510 12.21 8.01 -12.45
CA VAL A 510 11.53 6.98 -11.67
C VAL A 510 12.33 6.64 -10.41
N PRO A 511 11.73 6.70 -9.21
CA PRO A 511 12.42 6.30 -7.98
C PRO A 511 12.91 4.85 -8.07
N ASP A 512 14.17 4.61 -7.69
CA ASP A 512 14.71 3.25 -7.63
C ASP A 512 14.23 2.53 -6.37
N LEU A 513 13.18 1.73 -6.51
CA LEU A 513 12.68 0.85 -5.45
C LEU A 513 13.33 -0.54 -5.44
N VAL A 514 14.10 -0.88 -6.48
CA VAL A 514 14.65 -2.23 -6.70
C VAL A 514 15.92 -2.43 -5.89
N SER A 515 16.75 -1.39 -5.76
CA SER A 515 18.02 -1.46 -5.04
C SER A 515 17.85 -1.65 -3.53
N GLY A 516 16.68 -1.36 -2.97
CA GLY A 516 16.42 -1.50 -1.54
C GLY A 516 17.16 -0.47 -0.69
N ILE A 517 17.21 -0.73 0.63
CA ILE A 517 17.88 0.09 1.62
C ILE A 517 18.65 -0.79 2.59
N ALA A 518 19.90 -0.41 2.88
CA ALA A 518 20.72 -1.16 3.82
C ALA A 518 20.09 -1.17 5.23
N SER A 519 20.35 -2.24 5.97
CA SER A 519 19.96 -2.31 7.37
C SER A 519 20.71 -1.29 8.22
N GLN A 520 20.00 -0.74 9.21
CA GLN A 520 20.61 0.06 10.26
C GLN A 520 21.61 -0.80 11.05
N LYS A 521 22.74 -0.21 11.45
CA LYS A 521 23.76 -0.86 12.27
C LYS A 521 23.35 -0.78 13.74
N GLU A 522 23.52 -1.90 14.44
CA GLU A 522 23.35 -1.93 15.89
C GLU A 522 24.30 -0.92 16.58
N HIS A 523 23.85 -0.38 17.71
CA HIS A 523 24.61 0.55 18.56
C HIS A 523 25.00 1.90 17.90
N VAL A 524 24.37 2.27 16.78
CA VAL A 524 24.52 3.58 16.14
C VAL A 524 23.31 4.48 16.44
N LEU A 525 23.57 5.71 16.90
CA LEU A 525 22.54 6.75 17.01
C LEU A 525 22.37 7.45 15.67
N TYR A 526 21.32 7.10 14.95
CA TYR A 526 20.93 7.78 13.72
C TYR A 526 20.21 9.09 14.04
N HIS A 527 20.43 10.13 13.22
CA HIS A 527 19.79 11.43 13.40
C HIS A 527 18.81 11.73 12.25
N ALA A 528 17.68 12.35 12.62
CA ALA A 528 16.60 12.67 11.70
C ALA A 528 16.72 14.07 11.04
N CYS A 529 17.79 14.81 11.32
CA CYS A 529 17.90 16.21 10.90
C CYS A 529 19.32 16.69 10.65
N GLN A 530 19.44 17.69 9.78
CA GLN A 530 20.70 18.37 9.49
C GLN A 530 21.38 18.89 10.76
N GLY A 531 22.64 18.50 10.94
CA GLY A 531 23.52 18.99 12.02
C GLY A 531 23.25 18.44 13.42
N MET A 532 22.31 17.50 13.59
CA MET A 532 21.92 16.96 14.91
C MET A 532 22.49 15.56 15.20
N ALA A 533 23.68 15.25 14.66
CA ALA A 533 24.33 13.97 14.93
C ALA A 533 24.88 13.95 16.38
N LEU A 534 24.29 13.12 17.26
CA LEU A 534 24.72 13.04 18.66
C LEU A 534 26.11 12.43 18.85
N ASN A 535 26.68 11.75 17.85
CA ASN A 535 28.07 11.29 17.90
C ASN A 535 29.07 12.37 17.43
N GLY A 536 28.60 13.55 17.01
CA GLY A 536 29.42 14.67 16.53
C GLY A 536 30.00 14.47 15.12
N SER A 537 29.51 13.48 14.35
CA SER A 537 30.17 13.07 13.11
C SER A 537 29.85 13.87 11.85
N ASP A 538 28.93 14.85 11.88
CA ASP A 538 28.83 15.85 10.80
C ASP A 538 27.86 16.99 11.12
N ALA A 539 28.32 18.24 10.98
CA ALA A 539 27.52 19.45 11.24
C ALA A 539 26.61 19.86 10.07
N GLU A 540 26.87 19.38 8.85
CA GLU A 540 26.22 19.86 7.61
C GLU A 540 25.44 18.78 6.84
N THR A 541 25.60 17.50 7.17
CA THR A 541 24.85 16.43 6.49
C THR A 541 23.40 16.39 6.96
N CYS A 542 22.46 16.23 6.01
CA CYS A 542 21.04 16.00 6.31
C CYS A 542 20.84 14.69 7.09
N ALA A 543 19.59 14.35 7.40
CA ALA A 543 19.26 13.12 8.11
C ALA A 543 19.90 11.89 7.45
N SER A 544 20.31 10.92 8.28
CA SER A 544 20.84 9.66 7.78
C SER A 544 19.82 8.99 6.87
N VAL A 545 20.22 8.66 5.64
CA VAL A 545 19.39 7.95 4.66
C VAL A 545 18.73 6.72 5.28
N LEU A 546 19.47 5.96 6.10
CA LEU A 546 18.97 4.75 6.75
C LEU A 546 17.85 5.02 7.76
N ALA A 547 17.64 6.27 8.16
CA ALA A 547 16.58 6.71 9.07
C ALA A 547 15.40 7.34 8.34
N TYR A 548 15.31 7.23 7.01
CA TYR A 548 14.18 7.74 6.24
C TYR A 548 12.95 6.86 6.46
N HIS A 549 11.89 7.46 7.00
CA HIS A 549 10.60 6.82 7.17
C HIS A 549 9.47 7.87 7.24
N SER A 550 8.27 7.48 6.81
CA SER A 550 7.03 8.27 6.91
C SER A 550 6.05 7.71 7.97
N CYS A 551 6.43 6.65 8.67
CA CYS A 551 5.57 5.94 9.62
C CYS A 551 6.20 6.01 11.01
N LYS A 552 5.44 6.37 12.06
CA LYS A 552 5.93 6.35 13.45
C LYS A 552 6.31 4.95 13.90
N GLY A 553 5.45 3.97 13.60
CA GLY A 553 5.63 2.57 13.94
C GLY A 553 6.86 1.91 13.32
N SER A 554 7.45 2.51 12.28
CA SER A 554 8.68 2.02 11.66
C SER A 554 9.96 2.64 12.23
N ASN A 555 9.85 3.38 13.34
CA ASN A 555 11.00 3.93 14.03
C ASN A 555 11.72 2.84 14.83
N GLU A 556 12.88 2.42 14.33
CA GLU A 556 13.66 1.30 14.84
C GLU A 556 14.80 1.76 15.79
N CYS A 557 15.25 3.02 15.75
CA CYS A 557 16.40 3.48 16.55
C CYS A 557 16.17 4.78 17.35
N LYS A 558 17.00 4.96 18.39
CA LYS A 558 16.99 6.15 19.25
C LYS A 558 17.29 7.35 18.37
N THR A 559 16.74 8.49 18.77
CA THR A 559 17.04 9.80 18.14
C THR A 559 16.57 9.94 16.69
N GLN A 560 15.81 8.96 16.17
CA GLN A 560 15.06 9.07 14.92
C GLN A 560 13.81 9.92 15.17
N GLY A 561 13.89 11.21 14.86
CA GLY A 561 12.95 12.25 15.28
C GLY A 561 11.52 12.15 14.72
N GLY A 562 10.63 12.95 15.32
CA GLY A 562 9.27 13.17 14.85
C GLY A 562 9.04 14.48 14.13
N CYS A 563 8.66 14.39 12.87
CA CYS A 563 8.45 15.55 12.02
C CYS A 563 6.97 15.90 12.06
N GLY A 564 6.63 17.15 12.40
CA GLY A 564 5.28 17.74 12.30
C GLY A 564 4.21 17.19 13.24
N PHE A 565 4.03 15.88 13.25
CA PHE A 565 3.08 15.15 14.08
C PHE A 565 3.60 15.03 15.51
N VAL A 566 2.94 15.73 16.41
CA VAL A 566 3.26 15.72 17.84
C VAL A 566 2.87 14.37 18.43
N GLN A 567 3.83 13.68 19.05
CA GLN A 567 3.66 12.31 19.57
C GLN A 567 3.80 12.24 21.08
N SER A 568 3.18 11.25 21.74
CA SER A 568 3.26 11.11 23.20
C SER A 568 4.63 10.61 23.64
N ALA A 569 5.21 11.23 24.66
CA ALA A 569 6.48 10.80 25.28
C ALA A 569 6.34 9.52 26.11
N SER A 570 5.12 9.15 26.51
CA SER A 570 4.84 7.91 27.25
C SER A 570 4.63 6.69 26.35
N GLY A 571 4.68 6.87 25.02
CA GLY A 571 4.53 5.79 24.05
C GLY A 571 3.08 5.51 23.69
N GLY A 572 2.86 4.37 23.03
CA GLY A 572 1.51 3.90 22.70
C GLY A 572 0.87 4.57 21.48
N GLY A 573 1.65 4.92 20.45
CA GLY A 573 1.02 5.30 19.18
C GLY A 573 1.63 4.59 17.97
N SER A 574 0.73 4.33 17.04
CA SER A 574 0.88 3.66 15.76
C SER A 574 1.19 4.70 14.65
N CYS A 575 1.08 4.30 13.38
CA CYS A 575 1.06 5.24 12.27
C CYS A 575 -0.32 5.87 12.02
N GLY A 576 -1.36 5.53 12.81
CA GLY A 576 -2.66 6.17 12.77
C GLY A 576 -2.64 7.52 13.50
N GLY A 577 -3.47 8.46 13.05
CA GLY A 577 -3.42 9.87 13.42
C GLY A 577 -3.85 10.20 14.85
N SER A 578 -3.66 9.31 15.81
CA SER A 578 -4.06 9.52 17.20
C SER A 578 -3.24 10.64 17.85
N VAL A 579 -3.96 11.67 18.32
CA VAL A 579 -3.39 12.85 18.97
C VAL A 579 -2.76 12.44 20.28
N ALA A 580 -1.49 12.80 20.44
CA ALA A 580 -0.77 12.59 21.69
C ALA A 580 -1.43 13.38 22.82
N LYS A 581 -1.75 12.74 23.95
CA LYS A 581 -2.13 13.44 25.18
C LYS A 581 -0.93 13.60 26.11
N GLY A 582 -0.87 14.71 26.84
CA GLY A 582 0.18 14.96 27.84
C GLY A 582 1.53 15.31 27.20
N LEU A 583 2.64 14.96 27.86
CA LEU A 583 4.00 15.28 27.39
C LEU A 583 4.29 14.69 26.02
N LYS A 584 4.97 15.49 25.20
CA LYS A 584 5.25 15.16 23.81
C LYS A 584 6.69 14.68 23.61
N SER A 585 6.95 13.83 22.62
CA SER A 585 8.31 13.42 22.28
C SER A 585 9.01 14.49 21.47
N ALA A 586 10.18 14.92 21.91
CA ALA A 586 10.96 15.90 21.18
C ALA A 586 11.48 15.33 19.83
N PRO A 587 11.44 16.12 18.74
CA PRO A 587 12.09 15.75 17.49
C PRO A 587 13.60 15.57 17.69
N ALA A 588 14.16 14.57 17.02
CA ALA A 588 15.55 14.12 17.12
C ALA A 588 16.02 13.66 18.53
N ASP A 589 15.12 13.59 19.52
CA ASP A 589 15.44 13.22 20.90
C ASP A 589 14.37 12.28 21.49
N ASN A 590 14.44 10.99 21.13
CA ASN A 590 13.48 9.96 21.55
C ASN A 590 14.14 8.60 21.80
N LYS A 591 13.40 7.70 22.46
CA LYS A 591 13.88 6.43 23.04
C LYS A 591 13.78 5.18 22.13
N CYS A 592 13.71 5.29 20.80
CA CYS A 592 13.30 4.23 19.84
C CYS A 592 11.83 3.85 19.96
N GLY A 593 11.38 2.90 19.12
CA GLY A 593 10.28 1.98 19.45
C GLY A 593 8.91 2.56 19.21
N GLY A 594 8.79 3.34 18.15
CA GLY A 594 7.58 4.14 17.89
C GLY A 594 7.45 5.35 18.80
N PHE A 595 8.53 5.88 19.39
CA PHE A 595 8.47 7.12 20.18
C PHE A 595 8.93 8.35 19.38
N GLY A 596 9.50 8.19 18.17
CA GLY A 596 9.64 9.30 17.23
C GLY A 596 8.36 9.51 16.40
N GLY A 597 8.36 10.52 15.56
CA GLY A 597 7.25 10.82 14.63
C GLY A 597 7.66 10.55 13.17
N CYS A 598 6.75 10.85 12.25
CA CYS A 598 6.88 10.52 10.83
C CYS A 598 7.79 11.50 10.07
N ALA A 599 8.13 11.22 8.81
CA ALA A 599 8.59 12.17 7.79
C ALA A 599 10.04 12.69 7.86
N VAL A 600 11.02 11.80 8.05
CA VAL A 600 12.47 12.11 8.01
C VAL A 600 13.00 12.18 6.56
N PRO A 601 13.75 13.23 6.15
CA PRO A 601 14.22 14.40 6.91
C PRO A 601 13.12 15.46 7.15
N ILE A 602 13.27 16.22 8.25
CA ILE A 602 12.39 17.36 8.57
C ILE A 602 12.53 18.47 7.51
N SER A 603 11.42 18.76 6.82
CA SER A 603 11.29 19.91 5.91
C SER A 603 11.62 21.22 6.62
N ALA A 604 12.24 22.16 5.91
CA ALA A 604 12.43 23.53 6.37
C ALA A 604 11.09 24.28 6.51
N SER A 605 10.05 23.82 5.82
CA SER A 605 8.69 24.35 5.91
C SER A 605 7.87 23.68 7.01
N GLN A 606 8.37 22.68 7.73
CA GLN A 606 7.56 21.97 8.73
C GLN A 606 7.27 22.86 9.95
N LEU A 607 5.98 23.15 10.17
CA LEU A 607 5.48 23.84 11.34
C LEU A 607 4.68 22.89 12.26
N TYR A 608 4.61 23.23 13.55
CA TYR A 608 3.72 22.55 14.49
C TYR A 608 2.27 22.98 14.28
N PRO A 609 1.33 22.03 14.13
CA PRO A 609 -0.09 22.35 14.06
C PRO A 609 -0.64 22.67 15.45
N LYS A 610 -1.83 23.26 15.47
CA LYS A 610 -2.63 23.40 16.70
C LYS A 610 -2.89 22.02 17.32
N GLN A 611 -2.76 21.94 18.64
CA GLN A 611 -3.05 20.72 19.42
C GLN A 611 -4.49 20.71 19.95
N ASP A 612 -5.03 19.51 20.15
CA ASP A 612 -6.35 19.31 20.79
C ASP A 612 -6.29 19.40 22.32
N ASP A 613 -5.09 19.29 22.91
CA ASP A 613 -4.86 19.54 24.33
C ASP A 613 -4.02 20.80 24.56
N ASP A 614 -4.04 21.32 25.78
CA ASP A 614 -3.27 22.50 26.16
C ASP A 614 -1.79 22.17 26.48
N CYS A 615 -1.31 20.97 26.12
CA CYS A 615 0.03 20.51 26.48
C CYS A 615 1.05 20.79 25.36
N TYR A 616 1.70 21.94 25.49
CA TYR A 616 2.77 22.40 24.59
C TYR A 616 4.17 22.18 25.18
N GLU A 617 4.41 20.99 25.75
CA GLU A 617 5.70 20.63 26.36
C GLU A 617 6.25 19.31 25.82
N MET A 618 7.54 19.30 25.51
CA MET A 618 8.27 18.14 25.02
C MET A 618 9.20 17.56 26.10
N GLN A 619 9.17 16.25 26.27
CA GLN A 619 10.10 15.51 27.11
C GLN A 619 11.44 15.33 26.39
N LEU A 620 12.52 15.69 27.07
CA LEU A 620 13.89 15.54 26.58
C LEU A 620 14.61 14.36 27.23
N TYR A 621 15.60 13.81 26.53
CA TYR A 621 16.43 12.71 27.00
C TYR A 621 17.93 13.00 26.86
N LYS A 622 18.69 12.44 27.79
CA LYS A 622 20.14 12.30 27.67
C LYS A 622 20.46 10.84 27.36
N PHE A 623 21.27 10.62 26.34
CA PHE A 623 21.76 9.28 26.00
C PHE A 623 23.16 9.08 26.59
N GLY A 624 23.34 7.95 27.29
CA GLY A 624 24.62 7.50 27.82
C GLY A 624 25.62 7.14 26.71
N PRO A 625 26.84 6.70 27.08
CA PRO A 625 27.86 6.31 26.10
C PRO A 625 27.43 5.10 25.26
N ALA A 626 28.05 4.97 24.08
CA ALA A 626 28.01 3.73 23.31
C ALA A 626 28.66 2.58 24.10
N PRO A 627 28.25 1.32 23.87
CA PRO A 627 27.24 0.87 22.90
C PRO A 627 25.78 0.87 23.40
N GLU A 628 25.53 1.04 24.71
CA GLU A 628 24.20 0.87 25.30
C GLU A 628 23.27 2.07 25.06
N HIS A 629 23.83 3.27 24.96
CA HIS A 629 23.09 4.52 24.75
C HIS A 629 21.89 4.67 25.70
N THR A 630 22.06 4.33 26.98
CA THR A 630 20.95 4.33 27.96
C THR A 630 20.28 5.71 28.02
N SER A 631 18.95 5.76 27.92
CA SER A 631 18.20 7.03 27.90
C SER A 631 17.74 7.45 29.30
N GLU A 632 18.07 8.66 29.71
CA GLU A 632 17.64 9.26 30.99
C GLU A 632 16.75 10.49 30.72
N PRO A 633 15.51 10.56 31.26
CA PRO A 633 14.66 11.75 31.13
C PRO A 633 15.29 12.95 31.82
N LEU A 634 15.34 14.08 31.11
CA LEU A 634 15.65 15.37 31.73
C LEU A 634 14.43 15.87 32.51
N LYS A 635 14.68 16.53 33.65
CA LYS A 635 13.62 17.13 34.48
C LYS A 635 12.99 18.37 33.85
N GLN A 636 13.72 19.03 32.97
CA GLN A 636 13.26 20.20 32.24
C GLN A 636 12.56 19.73 30.96
N HIS A 637 11.36 20.24 30.73
CA HIS A 637 10.64 20.08 29.47
C HIS A 637 10.96 21.26 28.54
N LEU A 638 10.84 21.02 27.24
CA LEU A 638 11.01 22.04 26.20
C LEU A 638 9.64 22.54 25.73
N PRO A 639 9.29 23.81 25.96
CA PRO A 639 8.04 24.37 25.44
C PRO A 639 8.10 24.56 23.92
N TYR A 640 6.93 24.51 23.27
CA TYR A 640 6.75 24.90 21.86
C TYR A 640 5.39 25.60 21.68
N SER A 641 5.04 26.00 20.46
CA SER A 641 3.75 26.63 20.14
C SER A 641 3.29 26.27 18.72
N GLU A 642 2.00 26.47 18.43
CA GLU A 642 1.48 26.41 17.07
C GLU A 642 2.26 27.39 16.16
N GLY A 643 2.64 26.93 14.98
CA GLY A 643 3.40 27.73 14.00
C GLY A 643 4.89 27.86 14.29
N ASP A 644 5.41 27.25 15.36
CA ASP A 644 6.85 27.10 15.56
C ASP A 644 7.44 26.15 14.50
N THR A 645 8.64 26.45 14.03
CA THR A 645 9.37 25.55 13.13
C THR A 645 9.79 24.30 13.89
N VAL A 646 9.43 23.12 13.36
CA VAL A 646 9.77 21.84 13.99
C VAL A 646 11.29 21.66 14.09
N TYR A 647 12.03 22.11 13.07
CA TYR A 647 13.48 22.06 13.10
C TYR A 647 14.09 22.96 14.19
N GLY A 648 13.52 24.14 14.44
CA GLY A 648 13.99 25.03 15.51
C GLY A 648 13.85 24.36 16.88
N ILE A 649 12.71 23.75 17.16
CA ILE A 649 12.48 22.99 18.40
C ILE A 649 13.39 21.75 18.48
N ALA A 650 13.61 21.05 17.37
CA ALA A 650 14.56 19.93 17.31
C ALA A 650 15.99 20.35 17.61
N TRP A 651 16.42 21.51 17.12
CA TRP A 651 17.73 22.05 17.40
C TRP A 651 17.90 22.43 18.87
N GLN A 652 16.88 23.03 19.48
CA GLN A 652 16.87 23.33 20.92
C GLN A 652 16.93 22.04 21.75
N ALA A 653 16.13 21.03 21.39
CA ALA A 653 16.17 19.72 22.03
C ALA A 653 17.57 19.09 21.95
N TYR A 654 18.18 19.09 20.76
CA TYR A 654 19.56 18.63 20.55
C TYR A 654 20.57 19.37 21.44
N CYS A 655 20.49 20.71 21.50
CA CYS A 655 21.37 21.52 22.35
C CYS A 655 21.22 21.14 23.83
N HIS A 656 19.98 21.06 24.33
CA HIS A 656 19.72 20.65 25.71
C HIS A 656 20.21 19.23 26.03
N ALA A 657 19.96 18.26 25.14
CA ALA A 657 20.45 16.89 25.27
C ALA A 657 21.99 16.82 25.34
N LYS A 658 22.68 17.76 24.67
CA LYS A 658 24.14 17.91 24.70
C LYS A 658 24.69 18.82 25.81
N GLY A 659 23.83 19.50 26.57
CA GLY A 659 24.24 20.51 27.53
C GLY A 659 24.84 21.76 26.87
N LEU A 660 24.45 22.05 25.62
CA LEU A 660 24.82 23.25 24.88
C LEU A 660 23.76 24.34 25.09
N ASP A 661 24.21 25.60 25.01
CA ASP A 661 23.32 26.75 24.98
C ASP A 661 22.82 26.99 23.53
N PRO A 662 21.50 26.90 23.25
CA PRO A 662 20.96 27.08 21.90
C PRO A 662 21.12 28.51 21.35
N GLU A 663 21.26 29.52 22.21
CA GLU A 663 21.52 30.91 21.78
C GLU A 663 22.96 31.10 21.31
N ALA A 664 23.90 30.42 21.98
CA ALA A 664 25.31 30.43 21.62
C ALA A 664 25.62 29.51 20.42
N ASN A 665 24.81 28.47 20.19
CA ASN A 665 25.00 27.47 19.15
C ASN A 665 23.86 27.55 18.13
N LYS A 666 24.01 28.43 17.13
CA LYS A 666 22.97 28.63 16.10
C LYS A 666 22.79 27.39 15.23
N ALA A 667 21.53 27.10 14.89
CA ALA A 667 21.21 26.02 13.97
C ALA A 667 21.81 26.28 12.56
N PRO A 668 22.28 25.24 11.85
CA PRO A 668 22.76 25.41 10.49
C PRO A 668 21.62 25.85 9.57
N LYS A 669 21.99 26.57 8.51
CA LYS A 669 21.03 26.99 7.48
C LYS A 669 20.46 25.76 6.78
N ALA A 670 19.17 25.80 6.43
CA ALA A 670 18.55 24.71 5.69
C ALA A 670 19.29 24.46 4.37
N ASN A 671 19.69 23.22 4.14
CA ASN A 671 20.23 22.79 2.85
C ASN A 671 19.10 22.60 1.81
N ASP A 672 19.48 22.43 0.55
CA ASP A 672 18.53 22.32 -0.56
C ASP A 672 17.53 21.17 -0.37
N LEU A 673 17.96 20.03 0.18
CA LEU A 673 17.08 18.90 0.45
C LEU A 673 15.96 19.28 1.42
N ARG A 674 16.27 19.98 2.51
CA ARG A 674 15.26 20.42 3.49
C ARG A 674 14.35 21.49 2.93
N LEU A 675 14.85 22.37 2.06
CA LEU A 675 14.05 23.39 1.38
C LEU A 675 13.05 22.76 0.41
N ALA A 676 13.45 21.70 -0.30
CA ALA A 676 12.63 21.03 -1.31
C ALA A 676 11.56 20.08 -0.75
N MET A 677 11.79 19.47 0.42
CA MET A 677 10.85 18.50 1.00
C MET A 677 9.53 19.17 1.44
N PRO A 678 8.37 18.59 1.12
CA PRO A 678 7.09 19.09 1.60
C PRO A 678 7.02 19.04 3.13
N PRO A 679 6.32 20.00 3.77
CA PRO A 679 5.86 19.77 5.14
C PRO A 679 4.80 18.67 5.12
N SER A 680 4.85 17.79 6.11
CA SER A 680 3.79 16.81 6.37
C SER A 680 2.55 17.53 6.90
N THR A 681 1.38 17.20 6.35
CA THR A 681 0.10 17.90 6.59
C THR A 681 -0.83 17.12 7.49
#